data_AF-A0A9X0YFK8-F1
#
_entry.id   AF-A0A9X0YFK8-F1
#
_cell.length_a   1.000
_cell.length_b   1.000
_cell.length_c   1.000
_cell.angle_alpha   90.00
_cell.angle_beta   90.00
_cell.angle_gamma   90.00
#
_symmetry.space_group_name_H-M   'P 1'
#
loop_
_entity.id
_entity.type
_entity.pdbx_description
1 polymer ?
#
loop_
_entity_poly.entity_id
_entity_poly.type
_entity_poly.pdbx_seq_one_letter_code
_entity_poly.pdbx_strand_id
1 'polypeptide(L)'
;MLKVNRSNVSYPEWLRSPQAANAQSFLAKFYSSDPEYRATRRAPFEELPRPQVKEALEELFHGKCAYCESDIRGSGSEIDHFRPKAAASNLKGDKQNADHYGWFLYEWSNHFLSCLSCNRAKRNLFPVDGPRAPVLSSWIEACRSETALLLDPCLDTPERHLRFDLKGVAFGRTKRGKATIDVLNLNRENLVAARREKFEHCAELLEVLRQGGKYIADTLMKELDDASAYSGAARIFLYQTYSKYMRAEGRRSPAFNSFLAQELWRDTRLFGETRVLDALEEKSISATGIVQVIHEREEPVLPSLKTAGAFKDIRGSSAVSMICRVEISDFKDIQRLDLKFQISEGEKGQGCAMLIGENSVGKSSVLQAIALCLMGEELRDMLKINAEDFIAREIEGWKHTRTKDAVVKVEFTSGDIVTLVIPCAGPWFDGSDEPSGVVLGYGARRYFDDKRKQSATHFGLRTLFEPSATISHPERWLQRQDEKTFNAVARAMRDILLLQPDDEIHRDEEGRIYVTAHQRMTPIDRLSDGYKSLFAMAVDIMREMVSVWGNLEFARGVVLIDEVETHLHPRWKMQVINALRSAMPQVQFIATTHDPLCLRGMRDGEVKVLFRDEDKVIQTLEGLPKLSSLRAEQLLTSDYFGLVSTSDPVVEAELEEYALLSSGATLTPDRQARLDELSISTATLTVIGDTPGQQIVSEAYREYLIERGTVDAAKRNELRRDAVEDVLRALRARKTNAQG
;
A
#
# COMPACT_ATOMS: atom_id res chain seq x y z
N MET A 1 20.46 -16.88 5.24
CA MET A 1 19.89 -17.72 4.17
C MET A 1 20.26 -19.16 4.40
N LEU A 2 19.26 -20.05 4.37
CA LEU A 2 19.42 -21.50 4.43
C LEU A 2 19.32 -22.05 3.00
N LYS A 3 20.09 -23.10 2.69
CA LYS A 3 19.95 -23.83 1.42
C LYS A 3 18.62 -24.58 1.42
N VAL A 4 17.79 -24.37 0.41
CA VAL A 4 16.46 -25.00 0.29
C VAL A 4 16.40 -25.90 -0.94
N ASN A 5 15.73 -27.05 -0.81
CA ASN A 5 15.49 -27.96 -1.94
C ASN A 5 14.02 -27.92 -2.37
N ARG A 6 13.76 -27.36 -3.56
CA ARG A 6 12.41 -27.27 -4.14
C ARG A 6 11.78 -28.62 -4.47
N SER A 7 12.57 -29.69 -4.64
CA SER A 7 12.05 -31.02 -4.96
C SER A 7 11.24 -31.66 -3.82
N ASN A 8 11.33 -31.10 -2.61
CA ASN A 8 10.61 -31.62 -1.44
C ASN A 8 9.14 -31.22 -1.42
N VAL A 9 8.73 -30.21 -2.21
CA VAL A 9 7.37 -29.69 -2.23
C VAL A 9 6.75 -29.87 -3.62
N SER A 10 5.47 -30.21 -3.65
CA SER A 10 4.74 -30.38 -4.91
C SER A 10 4.59 -29.04 -5.65
N TYR A 11 4.62 -29.10 -6.98
CA TYR A 11 4.41 -27.92 -7.81
C TYR A 11 2.95 -27.44 -7.66
N PRO A 12 2.69 -26.14 -7.41
CA PRO A 12 1.35 -25.63 -7.13
C PRO A 12 0.31 -25.98 -8.22
N GLU A 13 -0.90 -26.39 -7.82
CA GLU A 13 -1.94 -26.84 -8.73
C GLU A 13 -2.34 -25.77 -9.76
N TRP A 14 -2.51 -24.52 -9.32
CA TRP A 14 -2.91 -23.45 -10.23
C TRP A 14 -1.88 -23.19 -11.33
N LEU A 15 -0.59 -23.28 -11.03
CA LEU A 15 0.46 -23.11 -12.03
C LEU A 15 0.46 -24.23 -13.09
N ARG A 16 -0.26 -25.34 -12.86
CA ARG A 16 -0.52 -26.41 -13.85
C ARG A 16 -1.84 -26.23 -14.60
N SER A 17 -2.65 -25.25 -14.22
CA SER A 17 -3.98 -25.05 -14.78
C SER A 17 -3.92 -24.52 -16.22
N PRO A 18 -4.98 -24.74 -17.02
CA PRO A 18 -5.13 -24.10 -18.33
C PRO A 18 -5.12 -22.56 -18.26
N GLN A 19 -5.53 -21.99 -17.12
CA GLN A 19 -5.54 -20.54 -16.89
C GLN A 19 -4.11 -19.99 -16.83
N ALA A 20 -3.24 -20.62 -16.04
CA ALA A 20 -1.82 -20.24 -15.97
C ALA A 20 -1.12 -20.40 -17.33
N ALA A 21 -1.44 -21.47 -18.08
CA ALA A 21 -0.90 -21.67 -19.44
C ALA A 21 -1.34 -20.56 -20.41
N ASN A 22 -2.61 -20.14 -20.35
CA ASN A 22 -3.10 -19.01 -21.14
C ASN A 22 -2.39 -17.71 -20.75
N ALA A 23 -2.25 -17.43 -19.45
CA ALA A 23 -1.58 -16.24 -18.95
C ALA A 23 -0.09 -16.20 -19.38
N GLN A 24 0.61 -17.33 -19.35
CA GLN A 24 1.96 -17.47 -19.89
C GLN A 24 1.99 -17.22 -21.42
N SER A 25 1.01 -17.72 -22.17
CA SER A 25 0.90 -17.47 -23.61
C SER A 25 0.70 -15.98 -23.94
N PHE A 26 -0.12 -15.26 -23.17
CA PHE A 26 -0.29 -13.81 -23.34
C PHE A 26 0.99 -13.03 -23.06
N LEU A 27 1.73 -13.39 -22.00
CA LEU A 27 3.04 -12.80 -21.73
C LEU A 27 4.03 -13.11 -22.86
N ALA A 28 4.09 -14.35 -23.34
CA ALA A 28 4.97 -14.73 -24.44
C ALA A 28 4.68 -13.93 -25.71
N LYS A 29 3.40 -13.77 -26.07
CA LYS A 29 2.96 -12.91 -27.19
C LYS A 29 3.37 -11.45 -26.99
N PHE A 30 3.15 -10.91 -25.79
CA PHE A 30 3.56 -9.54 -25.48
C PHE A 30 5.08 -9.36 -25.63
N TYR A 31 5.90 -10.23 -25.03
CA TYR A 31 7.36 -10.13 -25.11
C TYR A 31 7.94 -10.47 -26.50
N SER A 32 7.17 -11.12 -27.37
CA SER A 32 7.53 -11.33 -28.78
C SER A 32 7.22 -10.15 -29.70
N SER A 33 6.46 -9.15 -29.21
CA SER A 33 6.14 -7.94 -29.99
C SER A 33 7.30 -6.95 -30.05
N ASP A 34 7.17 -5.97 -30.96
CA ASP A 34 8.19 -4.97 -31.21
C ASP A 34 8.61 -4.20 -29.93
N PRO A 35 9.91 -3.93 -29.70
CA PRO A 35 10.36 -3.16 -28.54
C PRO A 35 9.68 -1.80 -28.35
N GLU A 36 9.35 -1.07 -29.43
CA GLU A 36 8.64 0.23 -29.34
C GLU A 36 7.21 0.04 -28.81
N TYR A 37 6.53 -1.01 -29.27
CA TYR A 37 5.21 -1.40 -28.79
C TYR A 37 5.23 -1.74 -27.30
N ARG A 38 6.25 -2.45 -26.83
CA ARG A 38 6.41 -2.87 -25.42
C ARG A 38 6.81 -1.72 -24.52
N ALA A 39 7.62 -0.77 -24.99
CA ALA A 39 8.06 0.37 -24.20
C ALA A 39 6.89 1.28 -23.74
N THR A 40 5.81 1.32 -24.53
CA THR A 40 4.62 2.15 -24.29
C THR A 40 3.44 1.39 -23.69
N ARG A 41 3.58 0.08 -23.40
CA ARG A 41 2.52 -0.76 -22.83
C ARG A 41 2.99 -1.59 -21.62
N ARG A 42 2.09 -1.92 -20.69
CA ARG A 42 2.39 -2.86 -19.60
C ARG A 42 2.17 -4.29 -20.07
N ALA A 43 3.00 -5.21 -19.58
CA ALA A 43 2.79 -6.63 -19.84
C ALA A 43 1.44 -7.07 -19.25
N PRO A 44 0.60 -7.78 -20.02
CA PRO A 44 -0.68 -8.27 -19.53
C PRO A 44 -0.44 -9.44 -18.57
N PHE A 45 -0.65 -9.22 -17.28
CA PHE A 45 -0.61 -10.28 -16.29
C PHE A 45 -1.89 -10.39 -15.47
N GLU A 46 -2.30 -11.63 -15.24
CA GLU A 46 -3.31 -12.06 -14.29
C GLU A 46 -2.68 -12.19 -12.90
N GLU A 47 -3.46 -11.90 -11.86
CA GLU A 47 -2.96 -12.04 -10.49
C GLU A 47 -2.83 -13.52 -10.14
N LEU A 48 -1.70 -13.88 -9.51
CA LEU A 48 -1.48 -15.21 -8.94
C LEU A 48 -2.52 -15.45 -7.83
N PRO A 49 -3.15 -16.63 -7.75
CA PRO A 49 -4.03 -16.98 -6.64
C PRO A 49 -3.18 -17.20 -5.38
N ARG A 50 -3.04 -16.11 -4.61
CA ARG A 50 -2.16 -16.03 -3.45
C ARG A 50 -2.33 -17.18 -2.48
N PRO A 51 -3.54 -17.62 -2.05
CA PRO A 51 -3.66 -18.68 -1.05
C PRO A 51 -2.93 -19.97 -1.45
N GLN A 52 -3.18 -20.47 -2.67
CA GLN A 52 -2.64 -21.74 -3.13
C GLN A 52 -1.12 -21.72 -3.34
N VAL A 53 -0.59 -20.64 -3.92
CA VAL A 53 0.85 -20.50 -4.16
C VAL A 53 1.58 -20.21 -2.84
N LYS A 54 0.97 -19.43 -1.95
CA LYS A 54 1.53 -19.08 -0.65
C LYS A 54 1.62 -20.29 0.28
N GLU A 55 0.60 -21.15 0.33
CA GLU A 55 0.64 -22.39 1.13
C GLU A 55 1.82 -23.28 0.74
N ALA A 56 2.04 -23.49 -0.56
CA ALA A 56 3.20 -24.27 -1.06
C ALA A 56 4.55 -23.59 -0.73
N LEU A 57 4.61 -22.26 -0.74
CA LEU A 57 5.81 -21.51 -0.36
C LEU A 57 6.06 -21.53 1.16
N GLU A 58 5.00 -21.49 1.97
CA GLU A 58 5.05 -21.63 3.43
C GLU A 58 5.56 -23.02 3.82
N GLU A 59 5.13 -24.07 3.13
CA GLU A 59 5.69 -25.42 3.27
C GLU A 59 7.17 -25.45 2.89
N LEU A 60 7.52 -24.87 1.73
CA LEU A 60 8.89 -24.89 1.19
C LEU A 60 9.91 -24.15 2.07
N PHE A 61 9.52 -23.01 2.65
CA PHE A 61 10.39 -22.18 3.49
C PHE A 61 10.09 -22.33 4.99
N HIS A 62 9.27 -23.30 5.39
CA HIS A 62 8.85 -23.57 6.76
C HIS A 62 8.28 -22.34 7.49
N GLY A 63 7.50 -21.51 6.78
CA GLY A 63 6.92 -20.28 7.31
C GLY A 63 7.93 -19.17 7.63
N LYS A 64 9.16 -19.26 7.10
CA LYS A 64 10.20 -18.25 7.26
C LYS A 64 10.45 -17.45 5.99
N CYS A 65 10.99 -16.25 6.15
CA CYS A 65 11.51 -15.49 5.02
C CYS A 65 12.70 -16.23 4.36
N ALA A 66 12.63 -16.50 3.06
CA ALA A 66 13.68 -17.16 2.28
C ALA A 66 15.06 -16.48 2.41
N TYR A 67 15.06 -15.15 2.55
CA TYR A 67 16.28 -14.34 2.64
C TYR A 67 16.84 -14.22 4.06
N CYS A 68 16.11 -13.54 4.95
CA CYS A 68 16.58 -13.20 6.29
C CYS A 68 16.25 -14.26 7.35
N GLU A 69 15.49 -15.30 7.01
CA GLU A 69 15.08 -16.39 7.89
C GLU A 69 14.31 -15.96 9.15
N SER A 70 13.79 -14.73 9.17
CA SER A 70 12.84 -14.31 10.20
C SER A 70 11.57 -15.15 10.07
N ASP A 71 11.00 -15.51 11.21
CA ASP A 71 9.67 -16.10 11.27
C ASP A 71 8.64 -15.08 10.78
N ILE A 72 7.78 -15.49 9.85
CA ILE A 72 6.73 -14.65 9.29
C ILE A 72 5.34 -15.28 9.47
N ARG A 73 5.24 -16.35 10.27
CA ARG A 73 3.95 -16.94 10.65
C ARG A 73 3.12 -15.88 11.39
N GLY A 74 1.95 -15.56 10.85
CA GLY A 74 1.06 -14.52 11.40
C GLY A 74 1.50 -13.07 11.18
N SER A 75 2.68 -12.83 10.60
CA SER A 75 3.28 -11.51 10.40
C SER A 75 3.46 -11.22 8.91
N GLY A 76 2.35 -10.95 8.20
CA GLY A 76 2.31 -10.42 6.82
C GLY A 76 3.40 -10.94 5.88
N SER A 77 3.25 -12.15 5.35
CA SER A 77 4.18 -12.75 4.38
C SER A 77 3.79 -12.44 2.94
N GLU A 78 4.77 -12.08 2.11
CA GLU A 78 4.57 -11.76 0.68
C GLU A 78 5.28 -12.76 -0.24
N ILE A 79 4.67 -12.98 -1.41
CA ILE A 79 5.29 -13.69 -2.52
C ILE A 79 6.22 -12.69 -3.24
N ASP A 80 7.53 -12.89 -3.13
CA ASP A 80 8.53 -12.17 -3.90
C ASP A 80 8.91 -12.95 -5.17
N HIS A 81 9.35 -12.21 -6.18
CA HIS A 81 9.85 -12.75 -7.43
C HIS A 81 11.37 -12.52 -7.50
N PHE A 82 12.17 -13.59 -7.48
CA PHE A 82 13.62 -13.48 -7.47
C PHE A 82 14.15 -12.61 -8.61
N ARG A 83 13.70 -12.89 -9.83
CA ARG A 83 13.76 -12.01 -10.99
C ARG A 83 12.52 -11.10 -11.02
N PRO A 84 12.68 -9.78 -11.13
CA PRO A 84 11.57 -8.82 -11.04
C PRO A 84 10.44 -9.04 -12.05
N LYS A 85 9.21 -8.76 -11.61
CA LYS A 85 7.99 -8.87 -12.44
C LYS A 85 7.84 -7.79 -13.52
N ALA A 86 8.47 -6.63 -13.36
CA ALA A 86 8.42 -5.52 -14.30
C ALA A 86 9.71 -4.70 -14.15
N ALA A 87 10.40 -4.31 -15.21
CA ALA A 87 11.61 -3.47 -15.13
C ALA A 87 12.73 -3.95 -14.17
N ALA A 88 13.84 -4.45 -14.71
CA ALA A 88 15.00 -4.84 -13.90
C ALA A 88 16.00 -3.70 -13.74
N SER A 89 16.47 -3.46 -12.51
CA SER A 89 17.53 -2.50 -12.21
C SER A 89 18.78 -3.21 -11.70
N ASN A 90 19.95 -2.65 -12.00
CA ASN A 90 21.18 -2.98 -11.27
C ASN A 90 21.20 -2.20 -9.94
N LEU A 91 22.38 -2.03 -9.32
CA LEU A 91 22.55 -1.26 -8.08
C LEU A 91 22.01 0.18 -8.22
N LYS A 92 21.73 0.82 -7.08
CA LYS A 92 21.04 2.13 -7.02
C LYS A 92 21.73 3.17 -7.92
N GLY A 93 21.00 3.66 -8.92
CA GLY A 93 21.45 4.69 -9.88
C GLY A 93 21.64 4.20 -11.32
N ASP A 94 21.67 2.88 -11.55
CA ASP A 94 21.80 2.34 -12.90
C ASP A 94 20.50 2.43 -13.73
N LYS A 95 20.66 2.57 -15.05
CA LYS A 95 19.55 2.60 -16.01
C LYS A 95 18.74 1.29 -15.93
N GLN A 96 17.49 1.40 -15.49
CA GLN A 96 16.55 0.27 -15.48
C GLN A 96 16.22 -0.23 -16.90
N ASN A 97 16.06 -1.54 -17.07
CA ASN A 97 15.61 -2.15 -18.32
C ASN A 97 14.16 -2.58 -18.16
N ALA A 98 13.22 -1.80 -18.72
CA ALA A 98 11.77 -2.01 -18.60
C ALA A 98 11.31 -3.40 -19.06
N ASP A 99 12.05 -3.99 -19.99
CA ASP A 99 11.64 -5.16 -20.76
C ASP A 99 12.17 -6.51 -20.26
N HIS A 100 12.84 -6.57 -19.10
CA HIS A 100 13.48 -7.81 -18.64
C HIS A 100 12.69 -8.56 -17.55
N TYR A 101 12.68 -9.89 -17.70
CA TYR A 101 12.22 -10.93 -16.77
C TYR A 101 10.73 -11.07 -16.48
N GLY A 102 9.86 -10.16 -16.94
CA GLY A 102 8.42 -10.32 -16.68
C GLY A 102 7.82 -11.59 -17.31
N TRP A 103 8.49 -12.23 -18.28
CA TRP A 103 8.09 -13.55 -18.79
C TRP A 103 8.31 -14.70 -17.78
N PHE A 104 9.07 -14.48 -16.70
CA PHE A 104 9.24 -15.41 -15.59
C PHE A 104 8.20 -15.22 -14.47
N LEU A 105 7.16 -14.42 -14.68
CA LEU A 105 6.15 -14.14 -13.66
C LEU A 105 5.53 -15.43 -13.10
N TYR A 106 5.14 -16.36 -13.98
CA TYR A 106 4.50 -17.62 -13.60
C TYR A 106 5.47 -18.79 -13.47
N GLU A 107 6.78 -18.55 -13.40
CA GLU A 107 7.79 -19.59 -13.25
C GLU A 107 7.93 -19.95 -11.77
N TRP A 108 7.62 -21.19 -11.37
CA TRP A 108 7.69 -21.60 -9.95
C TRP A 108 9.05 -21.32 -9.31
N SER A 109 10.12 -21.55 -10.08
CA SER A 109 11.50 -21.30 -9.67
C SER A 109 11.76 -19.83 -9.30
N ASN A 110 10.92 -18.90 -9.79
CA ASN A 110 11.00 -17.47 -9.54
C ASN A 110 10.28 -17.02 -8.25
N HIS A 111 9.43 -17.84 -7.63
CA HIS A 111 8.60 -17.44 -6.48
C HIS A 111 9.27 -17.75 -5.14
N PHE A 112 9.30 -16.79 -4.22
CA PHE A 112 9.93 -16.90 -2.91
C PHE A 112 9.01 -16.38 -1.81
N LEU A 113 9.04 -17.03 -0.65
CA LEU A 113 8.39 -16.49 0.54
C LEU A 113 9.29 -15.44 1.19
N SER A 114 8.82 -14.21 1.33
CA SER A 114 9.63 -13.11 1.86
C SER A 114 8.88 -12.29 2.91
N CYS A 115 9.63 -11.71 3.85
CA CYS A 115 9.06 -10.70 4.73
C CYS A 115 8.98 -9.35 4.01
N LEU A 116 8.01 -8.52 4.42
CA LEU A 116 7.80 -7.16 3.90
C LEU A 116 9.09 -6.35 3.83
N SER A 117 9.94 -6.43 4.86
CA SER A 117 11.20 -5.68 4.90
C SER A 117 12.18 -6.08 3.80
N CYS A 118 12.36 -7.39 3.56
CA CYS A 118 13.27 -7.88 2.53
C CYS A 118 12.72 -7.62 1.13
N ASN A 119 11.41 -7.84 0.91
CA ASN A 119 10.77 -7.55 -0.37
C ASN A 119 10.86 -6.05 -0.72
N ARG A 120 10.59 -5.17 0.27
CA ARG A 120 10.69 -3.71 0.12
C ARG A 120 12.13 -3.22 -0.10
N ALA A 121 13.13 -3.89 0.47
CA ALA A 121 14.53 -3.57 0.24
C ALA A 121 14.96 -3.98 -1.18
N LYS A 122 14.61 -5.21 -1.58
CA LYS A 122 14.91 -5.77 -2.91
C LYS A 122 14.28 -4.96 -4.04
N ARG A 123 12.98 -4.67 -3.93
CA ARG A 123 12.19 -4.05 -5.01
C ARG A 123 12.45 -4.82 -6.32
N ASN A 124 12.95 -4.13 -7.33
CA ASN A 124 13.29 -4.70 -8.63
C ASN A 124 14.80 -4.64 -8.91
N LEU A 125 15.59 -4.53 -7.84
CA LEU A 125 17.03 -4.66 -7.89
C LEU A 125 17.36 -6.13 -8.16
N PHE A 126 17.84 -6.38 -9.37
CA PHE A 126 18.39 -7.65 -9.80
C PHE A 126 19.74 -7.38 -10.46
N PRO A 127 20.78 -7.16 -9.63
CA PRO A 127 22.11 -6.83 -10.13
C PRO A 127 22.70 -8.04 -10.86
N VAL A 128 23.14 -7.79 -12.10
CA VAL A 128 23.87 -8.76 -12.93
C VAL A 128 25.24 -8.20 -13.30
N ASP A 129 26.23 -9.08 -13.37
CA ASP A 129 27.56 -8.78 -13.90
C ASP A 129 27.60 -9.17 -15.39
N GLY A 130 27.59 -8.18 -16.28
CA GLY A 130 27.51 -8.39 -17.73
C GLY A 130 26.09 -8.31 -18.30
N PRO A 131 25.80 -8.97 -19.45
CA PRO A 131 24.50 -8.91 -20.10
C PRO A 131 23.43 -9.66 -19.30
N ARG A 132 22.20 -9.16 -19.37
CA ARG A 132 21.01 -9.84 -18.83
C ARG A 132 20.63 -11.01 -19.71
N ALA A 133 19.86 -11.95 -19.15
CA ALA A 133 19.30 -13.04 -19.92
C ALA A 133 18.51 -12.53 -21.14
N PRO A 134 18.63 -13.19 -22.32
CA PRO A 134 17.85 -12.86 -23.50
C PRO A 134 16.34 -12.89 -23.21
N VAL A 135 15.59 -12.00 -23.88
CA VAL A 135 14.13 -11.96 -23.79
C VAL A 135 13.54 -13.29 -24.25
N LEU A 136 12.55 -13.81 -23.51
CA LEU A 136 11.93 -15.13 -23.72
C LEU A 136 12.84 -16.36 -23.53
N SER A 137 14.02 -16.19 -22.93
CA SER A 137 14.85 -17.33 -22.53
C SER A 137 14.16 -18.21 -21.48
N SER A 138 14.44 -19.51 -21.51
CA SER A 138 14.01 -20.42 -20.44
C SER A 138 14.75 -20.11 -19.13
N TRP A 139 14.19 -20.57 -17.99
CA TRP A 139 14.83 -20.36 -16.68
C TRP A 139 16.26 -20.91 -16.64
N ILE A 140 16.49 -22.07 -17.27
CA ILE A 140 17.79 -22.73 -17.31
C ILE A 140 18.79 -21.94 -18.16
N GLU A 141 18.37 -21.45 -19.33
CA GLU A 141 19.22 -20.61 -20.19
C GLU A 141 19.56 -19.28 -19.52
N ALA A 142 18.60 -18.64 -18.85
CA ALA A 142 18.83 -17.42 -18.09
C ALA A 142 19.90 -17.66 -17.00
N CYS A 143 19.76 -18.72 -16.20
CA CYS A 143 20.74 -19.05 -15.15
C CYS A 143 22.14 -19.38 -15.68
N ARG A 144 22.28 -19.81 -16.94
CA ARG A 144 23.57 -20.11 -17.57
C ARG A 144 24.22 -18.91 -18.25
N SER A 145 23.39 -18.02 -18.83
CA SER A 145 23.86 -16.90 -19.64
C SER A 145 24.15 -15.66 -18.82
N GLU A 146 23.41 -15.42 -17.73
CA GLU A 146 23.56 -14.22 -16.91
C GLU A 146 24.32 -14.50 -15.61
N THR A 147 25.16 -13.56 -15.19
CA THR A 147 25.87 -13.66 -13.91
C THR A 147 25.12 -12.88 -12.82
N ALA A 148 24.10 -13.48 -12.24
CA ALA A 148 23.30 -12.85 -11.17
C ALA A 148 24.12 -12.65 -9.89
N LEU A 149 24.14 -11.43 -9.34
CA LEU A 149 24.84 -11.11 -8.10
C LEU A 149 24.00 -11.41 -6.85
N LEU A 150 22.67 -11.46 -6.96
CA LEU A 150 21.81 -11.87 -5.86
C LEU A 150 21.92 -13.39 -5.63
N LEU A 151 21.95 -13.82 -4.37
CA LEU A 151 21.94 -15.25 -4.01
C LEU A 151 20.53 -15.82 -4.03
N ASP A 152 20.37 -16.95 -4.71
CA ASP A 152 19.18 -17.78 -4.72
C ASP A 152 19.37 -18.95 -3.72
N PRO A 153 18.67 -18.99 -2.57
CA PRO A 153 18.82 -20.08 -1.60
C PRO A 153 18.43 -21.47 -2.16
N CYS A 154 17.67 -21.53 -3.26
CA CYS A 154 17.28 -22.78 -3.92
C CYS A 154 18.34 -23.28 -4.91
N LEU A 155 19.16 -22.40 -5.50
CA LEU A 155 20.23 -22.77 -6.45
C LEU A 155 21.65 -22.67 -5.86
N ASP A 156 21.93 -21.62 -5.10
CA ASP A 156 23.25 -21.35 -4.52
C ASP A 156 23.47 -22.01 -3.17
N THR A 157 24.71 -21.95 -2.66
CA THR A 157 25.13 -22.44 -1.34
C THR A 157 25.54 -21.24 -0.45
N PRO A 158 24.60 -20.68 0.34
CA PRO A 158 24.82 -19.42 1.07
C PRO A 158 26.06 -19.41 1.97
N GLU A 159 26.44 -20.55 2.56
CA GLU A 159 27.61 -20.72 3.43
C GLU A 159 28.96 -20.46 2.75
N ARG A 160 29.01 -20.51 1.41
CA ARG A 160 30.19 -20.13 0.63
C ARG A 160 30.32 -18.63 0.45
N HIS A 161 29.20 -17.92 0.52
CA HIS A 161 29.09 -16.51 0.16
C HIS A 161 28.93 -15.59 1.37
N LEU A 162 28.40 -16.09 2.48
CA LEU A 162 28.09 -15.32 3.67
C LEU A 162 28.91 -15.82 4.88
N ARG A 163 29.23 -14.89 5.77
CA ARG A 163 29.76 -15.16 7.13
C ARG A 163 29.08 -14.23 8.12
N PHE A 164 29.08 -14.59 9.38
CA PHE A 164 28.47 -13.78 10.44
C PHE A 164 29.50 -13.47 11.54
N ASP A 165 29.26 -12.45 12.35
CA ASP A 165 29.96 -12.29 13.63
C ASP A 165 29.05 -12.66 14.82
N LEU A 166 29.59 -12.58 16.03
CA LEU A 166 28.84 -12.79 17.27
C LEU A 166 27.71 -11.79 17.47
N LYS A 167 27.89 -10.56 16.98
CA LYS A 167 26.89 -9.50 17.11
C LYS A 167 25.71 -9.69 16.15
N GLY A 168 25.73 -10.73 15.30
CA GLY A 168 24.67 -11.00 14.32
C GLY A 168 24.84 -10.30 12.98
N VAL A 169 25.95 -9.59 12.75
CA VAL A 169 26.23 -8.83 11.52
C VAL A 169 26.67 -9.81 10.42
N ALA A 170 26.09 -9.66 9.22
CA ALA A 170 26.45 -10.44 8.04
C ALA A 170 27.56 -9.76 7.23
N PHE A 171 28.50 -10.54 6.72
CA PHE A 171 29.55 -10.10 5.80
C PHE A 171 29.59 -11.00 4.56
N GLY A 172 29.84 -10.41 3.40
CA GLY A 172 29.98 -11.13 2.14
C GLY A 172 31.41 -11.63 1.93
N ARG A 173 31.59 -12.93 1.72
CA ARG A 173 32.85 -13.55 1.30
C ARG A 173 33.14 -13.39 -0.19
N THR A 174 32.08 -13.20 -0.98
CA THR A 174 32.17 -13.00 -2.43
C THR A 174 31.44 -11.73 -2.85
N LYS A 175 31.66 -11.27 -4.09
CA LYS A 175 30.89 -10.16 -4.69
C LYS A 175 29.38 -10.40 -4.59
N ARG A 176 28.92 -11.63 -4.85
CA ARG A 176 27.50 -12.04 -4.73
C ARG A 176 26.98 -11.90 -3.29
N GLY A 177 27.76 -12.34 -2.30
CA GLY A 177 27.40 -12.20 -0.89
C GLY A 177 27.27 -10.74 -0.46
N LYS A 178 28.22 -9.88 -0.85
CA LYS A 178 28.19 -8.44 -0.56
C LYS A 178 26.95 -7.77 -1.19
N ALA A 179 26.74 -7.97 -2.50
CA ALA A 179 25.57 -7.42 -3.20
C ALA A 179 24.24 -7.89 -2.59
N THR A 180 24.15 -9.14 -2.14
CA THR A 180 22.95 -9.69 -1.50
C THR A 180 22.65 -9.03 -0.15
N ILE A 181 23.68 -8.80 0.68
CA ILE A 181 23.54 -8.10 1.97
C ILE A 181 23.02 -6.67 1.74
N ASP A 182 23.57 -5.97 0.75
CA ASP A 182 23.23 -4.58 0.46
C ASP A 182 21.82 -4.45 -0.13
N VAL A 183 21.48 -5.27 -1.14
CA VAL A 183 20.17 -5.23 -1.81
C VAL A 183 19.03 -5.58 -0.86
N LEU A 184 19.22 -6.59 -0.01
CA LEU A 184 18.17 -7.06 0.91
C LEU A 184 18.20 -6.37 2.27
N ASN A 185 19.13 -5.43 2.47
CA ASN A 185 19.40 -4.75 3.72
C ASN A 185 19.49 -5.74 4.91
N LEU A 186 20.35 -6.76 4.77
CA LEU A 186 20.49 -7.82 5.75
C LEU A 186 21.18 -7.38 7.04
N ASN A 187 21.66 -6.14 7.16
CA ASN A 187 22.31 -5.62 8.38
C ASN A 187 21.48 -4.52 9.08
N ARG A 188 20.17 -4.49 8.87
CA ARG A 188 19.25 -3.65 9.66
C ARG A 188 19.26 -4.01 11.14
N GLU A 189 19.12 -3.02 12.02
CA GLU A 189 19.31 -3.12 13.46
C GLU A 189 18.51 -4.26 14.10
N ASN A 190 17.18 -4.29 13.90
CA ASN A 190 16.30 -5.33 14.46
C ASN A 190 16.72 -6.75 14.06
N LEU A 191 17.16 -6.94 12.81
CA LEU A 191 17.57 -8.26 12.32
C LEU A 191 18.94 -8.68 12.86
N VAL A 192 19.85 -7.72 13.08
CA VAL A 192 21.14 -7.97 13.73
C VAL A 192 20.93 -8.38 15.18
N ALA A 193 20.09 -7.65 15.92
CA ALA A 193 19.73 -7.98 17.30
C ALA A 193 19.09 -9.38 17.42
N ALA A 194 18.10 -9.71 16.58
CA ALA A 194 17.46 -11.03 16.61
C ALA A 194 18.42 -12.19 16.29
N ARG A 195 19.36 -12.00 15.36
CA ARG A 195 20.42 -12.98 15.09
C ARG A 195 21.39 -13.13 16.26
N ARG A 196 21.75 -12.02 16.90
CA ARG A 196 22.63 -12.02 18.07
C ARG A 196 22.04 -12.86 19.19
N GLU A 197 20.79 -12.61 19.54
CA GLU A 197 20.07 -13.37 20.58
C GLU A 197 20.06 -14.88 20.26
N LYS A 198 19.77 -15.23 19.00
CA LYS A 198 19.83 -16.62 18.54
C LYS A 198 21.24 -17.22 18.69
N PHE A 199 22.28 -16.46 18.35
CA PHE A 199 23.67 -16.95 18.42
C PHE A 199 24.14 -17.12 19.86
N GLU A 200 23.80 -16.17 20.73
CA GLU A 200 24.06 -16.24 22.18
C GLU A 200 23.35 -17.47 22.78
N HIS A 201 22.07 -17.67 22.47
CA HIS A 201 21.33 -18.85 22.92
C HIS A 201 21.94 -20.18 22.45
N CYS A 202 22.29 -20.29 21.16
CA CYS A 202 22.96 -21.48 20.63
C CYS A 202 24.33 -21.71 21.29
N ALA A 203 25.07 -20.64 21.60
CA ALA A 203 26.36 -20.73 22.28
C ALA A 203 26.23 -21.21 23.73
N GLU A 204 25.20 -20.73 24.45
CA GLU A 204 24.86 -21.20 25.79
C GLU A 204 24.52 -22.70 25.79
N LEU A 205 23.64 -23.13 24.88
CA LEU A 205 23.26 -24.55 24.77
C LEU A 205 24.47 -25.45 24.48
N LEU A 206 25.40 -25.00 23.64
CA LEU A 206 26.64 -25.72 23.36
C LEU A 206 27.53 -25.82 24.61
N GLU A 207 27.60 -24.77 25.42
CA GLU A 207 28.38 -24.75 26.66
C GLU A 207 27.78 -25.71 27.71
N VAL A 208 26.46 -25.81 27.82
CA VAL A 208 25.84 -26.78 28.75
C VAL A 208 25.96 -28.21 28.21
N LEU A 209 25.89 -28.41 26.88
CA LEU A 209 26.17 -29.71 26.25
C LEU A 209 27.60 -30.17 26.59
N ARG A 210 28.58 -29.26 26.57
CA ARG A 210 29.97 -29.51 26.98
C ARG A 210 30.07 -30.01 28.42
N GLN A 211 29.23 -29.50 29.31
CA GLN A 211 29.18 -29.89 30.73
C GLN A 211 28.48 -31.25 30.98
N GLY A 212 28.04 -31.95 29.92
CA GLY A 212 27.49 -33.30 30.00
C GLY A 212 25.96 -33.39 30.02
N GLY A 213 25.26 -32.30 29.69
CA GLY A 213 23.80 -32.26 29.60
C GLY A 213 23.24 -33.04 28.40
N LYS A 214 22.99 -34.35 28.55
CA LYS A 214 22.46 -35.20 27.47
C LYS A 214 21.11 -34.73 26.89
N TYR A 215 20.24 -34.15 27.71
CA TYR A 215 18.91 -33.67 27.29
C TYR A 215 18.91 -32.37 26.47
N ILE A 216 20.07 -31.70 26.37
CA ILE A 216 20.20 -30.38 25.74
C ILE A 216 20.54 -30.50 24.25
N ALA A 217 21.08 -31.65 23.82
CA ALA A 217 21.32 -31.95 22.42
C ALA A 217 20.04 -31.82 21.59
N ASP A 218 18.92 -32.34 22.10
CA ASP A 218 17.61 -32.28 21.44
C ASP A 218 17.10 -30.84 21.31
N THR A 219 17.32 -30.00 22.33
CA THR A 219 16.96 -28.57 22.29
C THR A 219 17.80 -27.83 21.27
N LEU A 220 19.12 -28.04 21.24
CA LEU A 220 19.99 -27.42 20.24
C LEU A 220 19.65 -27.88 18.81
N MET A 221 19.28 -29.15 18.63
CA MET A 221 18.80 -29.66 17.33
C MET A 221 17.52 -28.94 16.89
N LYS A 222 16.58 -28.71 17.80
CA LYS A 222 15.37 -27.92 17.49
C LYS A 222 15.72 -26.47 17.12
N GLU A 223 16.68 -25.86 17.80
CA GLU A 223 17.11 -24.49 17.49
C GLU A 223 17.84 -24.37 16.15
N LEU A 224 18.55 -25.42 15.76
CA LEU A 224 19.24 -25.51 14.47
C LEU A 224 18.38 -26.12 13.37
N ASP A 225 17.13 -26.53 13.63
CA ASP A 225 16.27 -27.18 12.65
C ASP A 225 15.92 -26.27 11.46
N ASP A 226 15.59 -26.87 10.31
CA ASP A 226 15.22 -26.13 9.10
C ASP A 226 13.99 -25.25 9.31
N ALA A 227 13.08 -25.58 10.25
CA ALA A 227 11.92 -24.75 10.59
C ALA A 227 12.21 -23.61 11.59
N SER A 228 13.35 -23.64 12.29
CA SER A 228 13.66 -22.65 13.33
C SER A 228 14.14 -21.32 12.74
N ALA A 229 13.73 -20.19 13.34
CA ALA A 229 14.14 -18.87 12.88
C ALA A 229 15.66 -18.71 12.94
N TYR A 230 16.22 -18.10 11.89
CA TYR A 230 17.67 -17.82 11.75
C TYR A 230 18.59 -19.06 11.79
N SER A 231 18.05 -20.28 11.62
CA SER A 231 18.82 -21.52 11.73
C SER A 231 19.96 -21.65 10.73
N GLY A 232 19.79 -21.20 9.48
CA GLY A 232 20.85 -21.15 8.48
C GLY A 232 21.97 -20.18 8.86
N ALA A 233 21.63 -19.01 9.40
CA ALA A 233 22.63 -18.07 9.92
C ALA A 233 23.41 -18.65 11.10
N ALA A 234 22.72 -19.31 12.04
CA ALA A 234 23.33 -19.98 13.19
C ALA A 234 24.25 -21.13 12.75
N ARG A 235 23.81 -21.98 11.80
CA ARG A 235 24.63 -23.06 11.23
C ARG A 235 25.90 -22.53 10.55
N ILE A 236 25.80 -21.45 9.77
CA ILE A 236 26.96 -20.79 9.15
C ILE A 236 27.91 -20.26 10.24
N PHE A 237 27.36 -19.64 11.29
CA PHE A 237 28.12 -19.10 12.41
C PHE A 237 28.86 -20.19 13.21
N LEU A 238 28.22 -21.32 13.48
CA LEU A 238 28.86 -22.44 14.19
C LEU A 238 29.96 -23.09 13.33
N TYR A 239 29.66 -23.34 12.05
CA TYR A 239 30.63 -23.96 11.14
C TYR A 239 31.88 -23.10 10.91
N GLN A 240 31.74 -21.77 10.80
CA GLN A 240 32.90 -20.90 10.64
C GLN A 240 33.79 -20.90 11.89
N THR A 241 33.21 -20.98 13.08
CA THR A 241 33.94 -20.99 14.36
C THR A 241 34.69 -22.31 14.50
N TYR A 242 34.00 -23.42 14.22
CA TYR A 242 34.61 -24.75 14.15
C TYR A 242 35.73 -24.84 13.11
N SER A 243 35.51 -24.28 11.91
CA SER A 243 36.52 -24.29 10.84
C SER A 243 37.77 -23.49 11.20
N LYS A 244 37.62 -22.37 11.93
CA LYS A 244 38.75 -21.58 12.44
C LYS A 244 39.56 -22.38 13.46
N TYR A 245 38.89 -23.04 14.41
CA TYR A 245 39.52 -23.90 15.40
C TYR A 245 40.31 -25.04 14.76
N MET A 246 39.69 -25.80 13.85
CA MET A 246 40.35 -26.91 13.16
C MET A 246 41.60 -26.48 12.41
N ARG A 247 41.59 -25.28 11.80
CA ARG A 247 42.78 -24.70 11.15
C ARG A 247 43.87 -24.31 12.13
N ALA A 248 43.52 -23.78 13.31
CA ALA A 248 44.48 -23.48 14.37
C ALA A 248 45.19 -24.75 14.86
N GLU A 249 44.45 -25.86 14.95
CA GLU A 249 44.94 -27.21 15.27
C GLU A 249 45.67 -27.92 14.11
N GLY A 250 45.85 -27.27 12.95
CA GLY A 250 46.48 -27.87 11.77
C GLY A 250 45.67 -28.99 11.10
N ARG A 251 44.39 -29.14 11.44
CA ARG A 251 43.47 -30.16 10.91
C ARG A 251 42.62 -29.60 9.77
N ARG A 252 42.19 -30.50 8.87
CA ARG A 252 41.28 -30.14 7.76
C ARG A 252 39.84 -30.08 8.28
N SER A 253 39.15 -28.97 8.02
CA SER A 253 37.73 -28.83 8.36
C SER A 253 36.87 -29.79 7.52
N PRO A 254 35.87 -30.48 8.11
CA PRO A 254 34.92 -31.31 7.39
C PRO A 254 34.01 -30.45 6.50
N ALA A 255 33.26 -31.08 5.60
CA ALA A 255 32.27 -30.37 4.79
C ALA A 255 31.12 -29.83 5.66
N PHE A 256 30.46 -28.75 5.22
CA PHE A 256 29.38 -28.08 5.97
C PHE A 256 28.25 -29.05 6.38
N ASN A 257 27.78 -29.89 5.45
CA ASN A 257 26.70 -30.84 5.73
C ASN A 257 27.14 -31.99 6.64
N SER A 258 28.39 -32.46 6.53
CA SER A 258 28.91 -33.53 7.40
C SER A 258 29.17 -33.03 8.81
N PHE A 259 29.52 -31.74 8.97
CA PHE A 259 29.69 -31.10 10.26
C PHE A 259 28.43 -31.17 11.12
N LEU A 260 27.29 -30.76 10.57
CA LEU A 260 26.01 -30.73 11.28
C LEU A 260 25.46 -32.14 11.59
N ALA A 261 25.71 -33.11 10.71
CA ALA A 261 25.14 -34.44 10.81
C ALA A 261 25.92 -35.40 11.72
N GLN A 262 27.25 -35.27 11.84
CA GLN A 262 28.09 -36.31 12.47
C GLN A 262 29.21 -35.78 13.37
N GLU A 263 29.81 -34.63 13.06
CA GLU A 263 31.03 -34.17 13.76
C GLU A 263 30.75 -33.27 14.96
N LEU A 264 29.74 -32.40 14.89
CA LEU A 264 29.36 -31.51 16.01
C LEU A 264 29.08 -32.29 17.31
N TRP A 265 28.55 -33.52 17.18
CA TRP A 265 28.06 -34.33 18.28
C TRP A 265 29.06 -35.36 18.80
N ARG A 266 30.02 -35.77 17.98
CA ARG A 266 31.01 -36.81 18.34
C ARG A 266 32.09 -36.29 19.27
N ASP A 267 32.36 -35.00 19.21
CA ASP A 267 33.56 -34.44 19.82
C ASP A 267 33.23 -33.09 20.49
N THR A 268 32.28 -33.13 21.43
CA THR A 268 31.92 -31.99 22.30
C THR A 268 33.08 -31.51 23.18
N ARG A 269 34.19 -32.28 23.22
CA ARG A 269 35.46 -31.94 23.85
C ARG A 269 36.38 -31.07 22.97
N LEU A 270 36.08 -30.88 21.68
CA LEU A 270 36.85 -30.00 20.77
C LEU A 270 36.78 -28.52 21.15
N PHE A 271 35.78 -28.12 21.94
CA PHE A 271 35.70 -26.77 22.52
C PHE A 271 36.40 -26.70 23.89
N GLY A 272 37.31 -27.63 24.17
CA GLY A 272 37.86 -27.90 25.50
C GLY A 272 38.99 -26.96 25.95
N GLU A 273 39.78 -26.38 25.04
CA GLU A 273 40.92 -25.51 25.42
C GLU A 273 40.74 -24.03 25.08
N THR A 274 39.72 -23.69 24.31
CA THR A 274 39.33 -22.30 24.05
C THR A 274 37.83 -22.21 24.29
N ARG A 275 37.39 -21.44 25.29
CA ARG A 275 35.95 -21.14 25.40
C ARG A 275 35.53 -20.63 24.03
N VAL A 276 34.40 -21.11 23.50
CA VAL A 276 33.87 -20.63 22.21
C VAL A 276 33.78 -19.10 22.21
N LEU A 277 33.52 -18.52 23.38
CA LEU A 277 33.54 -17.07 23.66
C LEU A 277 34.96 -16.48 23.71
N ASP A 278 35.94 -17.12 24.36
CA ASP A 278 37.33 -16.64 24.48
C ASP A 278 38.04 -16.65 23.11
N ALA A 279 37.85 -17.66 22.27
CA ALA A 279 38.38 -17.68 20.88
C ALA A 279 37.76 -16.60 19.98
N LEU A 280 36.64 -15.99 20.42
CA LEU A 280 35.99 -14.89 19.74
C LEU A 280 36.34 -13.51 20.34
N GLU A 281 36.81 -13.45 21.60
CA GLU A 281 37.25 -12.22 22.29
C GLU A 281 38.77 -11.98 22.28
N GLU A 282 39.62 -13.02 22.30
CA GLU A 282 41.08 -12.90 22.53
C GLU A 282 41.90 -12.31 21.38
N LYS A 283 41.26 -11.86 20.28
CA LYS A 283 41.91 -11.00 19.26
C LYS A 283 41.35 -9.58 19.16
N SER A 284 40.39 -9.21 19.99
CA SER A 284 39.92 -7.83 20.12
C SER A 284 40.55 -7.08 21.29
N ILE A 285 41.28 -7.76 22.19
CA ILE A 285 41.93 -7.13 23.35
C ILE A 285 43.39 -7.62 23.46
N SER A 286 44.24 -7.18 22.54
CA SER A 286 45.66 -6.94 22.82
C SER A 286 46.03 -5.59 22.21
N ALA A 287 45.56 -4.54 22.87
CA ALA A 287 46.09 -3.21 22.69
C ALA A 287 47.43 -3.13 23.43
N THR A 288 48.49 -3.68 22.83
CA THR A 288 49.88 -3.17 22.88
C THR A 288 50.82 -4.23 22.29
N GLY A 289 51.34 -3.98 21.08
CA GLY A 289 52.52 -4.67 20.56
C GLY A 289 52.26 -5.74 19.49
N ILE A 290 51.80 -5.32 18.31
CA ILE A 290 52.25 -5.71 16.95
C ILE A 290 51.48 -4.79 15.99
N VAL A 291 52.12 -3.69 15.58
CA VAL A 291 51.55 -2.62 14.74
C VAL A 291 51.83 -2.81 13.24
N GLN A 292 52.39 -3.93 12.81
CA GLN A 292 52.64 -4.13 11.38
C GLN A 292 52.24 -5.53 10.94
N VAL A 293 51.19 -5.58 10.11
CA VAL A 293 50.88 -6.52 9.00
C VAL A 293 49.39 -6.90 9.03
N ILE A 294 48.65 -6.26 8.10
CA ILE A 294 47.26 -6.50 7.68
C ILE A 294 46.17 -5.92 8.62
N HIS A 295 46.17 -4.60 8.75
CA HIS A 295 44.90 -3.85 8.81
C HIS A 295 44.37 -3.69 7.37
N GLU A 296 43.65 -4.68 6.86
CA GLU A 296 42.64 -4.39 5.84
C GLU A 296 41.46 -3.75 6.57
N ARG A 297 41.47 -2.41 6.60
CA ARG A 297 40.29 -1.60 6.90
C ARG A 297 39.22 -1.89 5.85
N GLU A 298 38.38 -2.90 6.07
CA GLU A 298 37.00 -2.84 5.58
C GLU A 298 36.16 -2.23 6.71
N GLU A 299 36.22 -0.90 6.82
CA GLU A 299 35.14 -0.15 7.44
C GLU A 299 33.84 -0.53 6.70
N PRO A 300 32.69 -0.67 7.39
CA PRO A 300 31.42 -0.69 6.70
C PRO A 300 31.29 0.63 5.95
N VAL A 301 31.55 0.59 4.64
CA VAL A 301 31.34 1.73 3.75
C VAL A 301 29.85 1.99 3.74
N LEU A 302 29.37 2.84 4.65
CA LEU A 302 28.12 3.55 4.51
C LEU A 302 28.26 4.42 3.26
N PRO A 303 27.54 4.14 2.16
CA PRO A 303 27.61 5.00 1.00
C PRO A 303 26.95 6.34 1.35
N SER A 304 27.78 7.34 1.61
CA SER A 304 27.38 8.74 1.67
C SER A 304 27.04 9.21 0.26
N LEU A 305 25.77 9.02 -0.12
CA LEU A 305 25.18 9.59 -1.34
C LEU A 305 24.97 11.10 -1.15
N LYS A 306 26.04 11.89 -1.34
CA LYS A 306 25.97 13.36 -1.44
C LYS A 306 26.18 13.75 -2.90
N THR A 307 25.11 13.78 -3.71
CA THR A 307 24.98 14.67 -4.89
C THR A 307 23.65 14.43 -5.60
N ALA A 308 22.63 15.18 -5.20
CA ALA A 308 21.60 15.78 -6.05
C ALA A 308 20.86 16.80 -5.17
N GLY A 309 20.82 18.07 -5.60
CA GLY A 309 20.30 19.17 -4.81
C GLY A 309 18.81 19.01 -4.48
N ALA A 310 18.46 19.52 -3.29
CA ALA A 310 17.13 19.81 -2.75
C ALA A 310 16.32 18.71 -2.03
N PHE A 311 16.81 17.47 -1.88
CA PHE A 311 16.24 16.54 -0.88
C PHE A 311 17.36 15.68 -0.26
N LYS A 312 17.90 16.12 0.88
CA LYS A 312 18.78 15.29 1.71
C LYS A 312 17.95 14.13 2.29
N ASP A 313 18.51 12.92 2.19
CA ASP A 313 18.13 11.71 2.95
C ASP A 313 16.63 11.41 3.16
N ILE A 314 15.91 11.09 2.07
CA ILE A 314 14.63 10.33 2.12
C ILE A 314 14.92 8.84 2.47
N ARG A 315 15.64 8.61 3.58
CA ARG A 315 16.02 7.28 4.11
C ARG A 315 15.36 6.95 5.44
N GLY A 316 14.52 7.84 5.97
CA GLY A 316 13.64 7.50 7.08
C GLY A 316 12.73 6.33 6.70
N SER A 317 12.49 5.41 7.64
CA SER A 317 11.53 4.31 7.51
C SER A 317 10.14 4.80 7.09
N SER A 318 9.79 6.02 7.49
CA SER A 318 8.49 6.68 7.25
C SER A 318 8.28 7.02 5.77
N ALA A 319 9.31 7.49 5.07
CA ALA A 319 9.20 7.95 3.68
C ALA A 319 8.89 6.85 2.64
N VAL A 320 9.00 5.58 3.07
CA VAL A 320 8.80 4.37 2.25
C VAL A 320 7.56 3.59 2.70
N SER A 321 6.83 4.12 3.69
CA SER A 321 5.75 3.46 4.42
C SER A 321 4.40 4.16 4.20
N MET A 322 3.30 3.45 4.45
CA MET A 322 1.93 3.97 4.30
C MET A 322 1.37 4.46 5.62
N ILE A 323 0.41 5.37 5.53
CA ILE A 323 -0.43 5.79 6.64
C ILE A 323 -1.37 4.63 7.00
N CYS A 324 -1.32 4.17 8.24
CA CYS A 324 -2.24 3.17 8.79
C CYS A 324 -3.28 3.79 9.73
N ARG A 325 -2.98 4.92 10.38
CA ARG A 325 -3.90 5.60 11.28
C ARG A 325 -3.69 7.11 11.28
N VAL A 326 -4.79 7.86 11.39
CA VAL A 326 -4.78 9.32 11.51
C VAL A 326 -5.69 9.73 12.65
N GLU A 327 -5.15 10.45 13.63
CA GLU A 327 -5.92 11.05 14.73
C GLU A 327 -5.92 12.57 14.55
N ILE A 328 -7.10 13.20 14.58
CA ILE A 328 -7.28 14.65 14.48
C ILE A 328 -8.06 15.11 15.69
N SER A 329 -7.61 16.18 16.33
CA SER A 329 -8.27 16.82 17.48
C SER A 329 -8.29 18.34 17.33
N ASP A 330 -9.43 18.95 17.61
CA ASP A 330 -9.67 20.41 17.63
C ASP A 330 -9.19 21.17 16.37
N PHE A 331 -9.33 20.55 15.18
CA PHE A 331 -8.88 21.08 13.89
C PHE A 331 -10.09 21.48 13.02
N LYS A 332 -10.22 22.77 12.70
CA LYS A 332 -11.42 23.34 12.02
C LYS A 332 -12.71 22.91 12.72
N ASP A 333 -13.63 22.26 12.01
CA ASP A 333 -14.89 21.76 12.55
C ASP A 333 -14.75 20.37 13.22
N ILE A 334 -13.55 19.79 13.23
CA ILE A 334 -13.30 18.43 13.76
C ILE A 334 -12.84 18.54 15.22
N GLN A 335 -13.71 18.14 16.14
CA GLN A 335 -13.37 18.07 17.57
C GLN A 335 -12.45 16.87 17.88
N ARG A 336 -12.83 15.68 17.43
CA ARG A 336 -12.03 14.45 17.56
C ARG A 336 -12.41 13.47 16.47
N LEU A 337 -11.42 12.92 15.77
CA LEU A 337 -11.61 11.93 14.72
C LEU A 337 -10.43 10.96 14.71
N ASP A 338 -10.73 9.65 14.67
CA ASP A 338 -9.74 8.58 14.57
C ASP A 338 -10.04 7.72 13.33
N LEU A 339 -9.15 7.77 12.34
CA LEU A 339 -9.29 7.06 11.07
C LEU A 339 -8.24 5.96 10.97
N LYS A 340 -8.70 4.71 10.97
CA LYS A 340 -7.85 3.52 10.74
C LYS A 340 -7.97 3.05 9.30
N PHE A 341 -6.87 3.05 8.56
CA PHE A 341 -6.80 2.62 7.18
C PHE A 341 -6.36 1.16 7.10
N GLN A 342 -7.18 0.32 6.45
CA GLN A 342 -6.76 -1.03 6.12
C GLN A 342 -5.84 -1.00 4.90
N ILE A 343 -4.71 -1.68 5.01
CA ILE A 343 -3.77 -1.84 3.90
C ILE A 343 -4.01 -3.22 3.31
N SER A 344 -4.60 -3.27 2.12
CA SER A 344 -4.86 -4.53 1.44
C SER A 344 -3.54 -5.22 1.08
N GLU A 345 -3.39 -6.49 1.46
CA GLU A 345 -2.27 -7.36 1.06
C GLU A 345 -2.46 -7.82 -0.42
N GLY A 346 -2.19 -6.94 -1.39
CA GLY A 346 -2.38 -7.21 -2.82
C GLY A 346 -1.17 -6.86 -3.70
N GLU A 347 -1.04 -7.53 -4.85
CA GLU A 347 0.09 -7.39 -5.78
C GLU A 347 -0.05 -6.21 -6.76
N LYS A 348 -1.30 -5.78 -7.00
CA LYS A 348 -1.68 -4.54 -7.69
C LYS A 348 -2.34 -3.58 -6.69
N GLY A 349 -1.70 -2.44 -6.44
CA GLY A 349 -2.26 -1.35 -5.64
C GLY A 349 -2.21 -1.60 -4.14
N GLN A 350 -1.23 -0.96 -3.50
CA GLN A 350 -1.22 -0.78 -2.06
C GLN A 350 -2.33 0.22 -1.64
N GLY A 351 -2.74 0.16 -0.37
CA GLY A 351 -4.06 0.60 0.13
C GLY A 351 -4.51 1.96 -0.40
N CYS A 352 -5.71 2.02 -0.98
CA CYS A 352 -6.40 3.30 -1.19
C CYS A 352 -7.37 3.52 -0.05
N ALA A 353 -7.70 4.77 0.21
CA ALA A 353 -8.76 5.14 1.12
C ALA A 353 -9.71 6.11 0.42
N MET A 354 -11.01 5.88 0.56
CA MET A 354 -12.04 6.82 0.10
C MET A 354 -12.80 7.34 1.31
N LEU A 355 -12.78 8.66 1.50
CA LEU A 355 -13.59 9.37 2.46
C LEU A 355 -14.88 9.84 1.78
N ILE A 356 -16.02 9.43 2.30
CA ILE A 356 -17.33 9.80 1.76
C ILE A 356 -18.23 10.31 2.89
N GLY A 357 -19.24 11.10 2.54
CA GLY A 357 -20.19 11.67 3.49
C GLY A 357 -20.86 12.90 2.92
N GLU A 358 -21.80 13.48 3.66
CA GLU A 358 -22.54 14.66 3.24
C GLU A 358 -21.65 15.90 3.05
N ASN A 359 -22.19 16.96 2.47
CA ASN A 359 -21.49 18.25 2.41
C ASN A 359 -21.16 18.72 3.84
N SER A 360 -20.01 19.38 4.01
CA SER A 360 -19.60 19.97 5.29
C SER A 360 -19.24 18.99 6.43
N VAL A 361 -19.16 17.67 6.20
CA VAL A 361 -18.68 16.70 7.22
C VAL A 361 -17.15 16.68 7.41
N GLY A 362 -16.43 17.68 6.89
CA GLY A 362 -14.99 17.82 7.12
C GLY A 362 -14.07 17.00 6.20
N LYS A 363 -14.57 16.36 5.14
CA LYS A 363 -13.76 15.56 4.17
C LYS A 363 -12.49 16.27 3.68
N SER A 364 -12.62 17.47 3.12
CA SER A 364 -11.47 18.28 2.67
C SER A 364 -10.58 18.71 3.83
N SER A 365 -11.15 18.92 5.03
CA SER A 365 -10.40 19.28 6.24
C SER A 365 -9.51 18.12 6.71
N VAL A 366 -9.97 16.87 6.60
CA VAL A 366 -9.16 15.68 6.88
C VAL A 366 -7.97 15.60 5.93
N LEU A 367 -8.17 15.80 4.62
CA LEU A 367 -7.06 15.81 3.66
C LEU A 367 -6.05 16.93 3.97
N GLN A 368 -6.53 18.13 4.29
CA GLN A 368 -5.67 19.25 4.67
C GLN A 368 -4.89 18.99 5.96
N ALA A 369 -5.50 18.36 6.97
CA ALA A 369 -4.82 17.98 8.21
C ALA A 369 -3.67 16.99 7.93
N ILE A 370 -3.94 15.95 7.13
CA ILE A 370 -2.92 14.97 6.73
C ILE A 370 -1.79 15.65 5.95
N ALA A 371 -2.13 16.51 4.98
CA ALA A 371 -1.16 17.27 4.21
C ALA A 371 -0.25 18.10 5.10
N LEU A 372 -0.81 18.93 5.98
CA LEU A 372 -0.05 19.80 6.88
C LEU A 372 0.86 19.02 7.81
N CYS A 373 0.38 17.89 8.34
CA CYS A 373 1.15 17.06 9.27
C CYS A 373 2.37 16.42 8.62
N LEU A 374 2.28 16.06 7.33
CA LEU A 374 3.34 15.37 6.62
C LEU A 374 4.30 16.32 5.88
N MET A 375 3.86 17.55 5.62
CA MET A 375 4.71 18.62 5.12
C MET A 375 5.79 18.97 6.16
N GLY A 376 6.97 19.36 5.68
CA GLY A 376 7.97 20.04 6.51
C GLY A 376 7.63 21.51 6.70
N GLU A 377 8.28 22.17 7.67
CA GLU A 377 8.12 23.60 7.95
C GLU A 377 8.47 24.45 6.72
N GLU A 378 9.58 24.14 6.06
CA GLU A 378 10.03 24.84 4.84
C GLU A 378 8.97 24.87 3.73
N LEU A 379 8.21 23.77 3.56
CA LEU A 379 7.15 23.69 2.56
C LEU A 379 5.89 24.47 2.96
N ARG A 380 5.55 24.48 4.25
CA ARG A 380 4.40 25.28 4.77
C ARG A 380 4.64 26.77 4.56
N ASP A 381 5.85 27.23 4.84
CA ASP A 381 6.27 28.63 4.66
C ASP A 381 6.31 29.02 3.18
N MET A 382 6.87 28.15 2.32
CA MET A 382 6.91 28.38 0.88
C MET A 382 5.49 28.54 0.28
N LEU A 383 4.53 27.76 0.78
CA LEU A 383 3.13 27.84 0.36
C LEU A 383 2.35 28.98 1.03
N LYS A 384 2.94 29.69 2.00
CA LYS A 384 2.32 30.79 2.77
C LYS A 384 1.01 30.39 3.44
N ILE A 385 1.00 29.21 4.06
CA ILE A 385 -0.18 28.69 4.75
C ILE A 385 -0.32 29.37 6.12
N ASN A 386 -1.48 29.95 6.42
CA ASN A 386 -1.73 30.58 7.72
C ASN A 386 -2.33 29.55 8.70
N ALA A 387 -1.73 29.39 9.88
CA ALA A 387 -2.24 28.45 10.87
C ALA A 387 -3.63 28.84 11.42
N GLU A 388 -3.97 30.13 11.41
CA GLU A 388 -5.28 30.64 11.86
C GLU A 388 -6.45 30.01 11.10
N ASP A 389 -6.27 29.68 9.82
CA ASP A 389 -7.32 29.11 8.98
C ASP A 389 -7.74 27.70 9.41
N PHE A 390 -6.97 27.05 10.30
CA PHE A 390 -7.17 25.67 10.74
C PHE A 390 -7.57 25.54 12.21
N ILE A 391 -7.63 26.64 12.95
CA ILE A 391 -8.07 26.66 14.36
C ILE A 391 -9.60 26.52 14.41
N ALA A 392 -10.10 25.75 15.38
CA ALA A 392 -11.52 25.59 15.64
C ALA A 392 -12.26 26.93 15.82
N ARG A 393 -13.54 26.97 15.41
CA ARG A 393 -14.40 28.15 15.48
C ARG A 393 -15.62 27.91 16.37
N GLU A 394 -16.06 28.94 17.07
CA GLU A 394 -17.28 28.91 17.87
C GLU A 394 -18.50 28.89 16.95
N ILE A 395 -19.44 28.00 17.26
CA ILE A 395 -20.71 27.85 16.51
C ILE A 395 -21.54 29.14 16.64
N GLU A 396 -21.51 29.78 17.81
CA GLU A 396 -22.19 31.05 18.08
C GLU A 396 -21.24 32.23 17.83
N GLY A 397 -21.26 32.78 16.62
CA GLY A 397 -20.61 34.06 16.31
C GLY A 397 -19.35 33.99 15.45
N TRP A 398 -18.96 32.81 14.94
CA TRP A 398 -17.91 32.64 13.93
C TRP A 398 -16.53 33.19 14.34
N LYS A 399 -16.28 33.31 15.65
CA LYS A 399 -14.98 33.67 16.22
C LYS A 399 -14.12 32.44 16.41
N HIS A 400 -12.79 32.60 16.34
CA HIS A 400 -11.86 31.51 16.64
C HIS A 400 -11.93 31.13 18.12
N THR A 401 -12.16 29.85 18.40
CA THR A 401 -12.10 29.27 19.75
C THR A 401 -10.65 28.89 20.04
N ARG A 402 -9.88 29.80 20.65
CA ARG A 402 -8.48 29.52 21.04
C ARG A 402 -8.39 28.85 22.42
N THR A 403 -9.25 27.87 22.69
CA THR A 403 -9.33 27.21 24.01
C THR A 403 -8.42 26.00 24.13
N LYS A 404 -8.08 25.34 23.01
CA LYS A 404 -7.28 24.11 22.96
C LYS A 404 -6.33 24.13 21.76
N ASP A 405 -5.28 23.32 21.86
CA ASP A 405 -4.33 23.10 20.76
C ASP A 405 -4.96 22.16 19.73
N ALA A 406 -4.84 22.50 18.44
CA ALA A 406 -5.22 21.56 17.39
C ALA A 406 -4.09 20.56 17.20
N VAL A 407 -4.39 19.26 17.23
CA VAL A 407 -3.39 18.19 17.14
C VAL A 407 -3.76 17.23 16.03
N VAL A 408 -2.79 16.96 15.15
CA VAL A 408 -2.89 15.95 14.09
C VAL A 408 -1.76 14.95 14.28
N LYS A 409 -2.09 13.66 14.35
CA LYS A 409 -1.13 12.57 14.43
C LYS A 409 -1.34 11.61 13.29
N VAL A 410 -0.25 11.25 12.61
CA VAL A 410 -0.23 10.29 11.51
C VAL A 410 0.70 9.15 11.87
N GLU A 411 0.15 7.94 11.94
CA GLU A 411 0.90 6.71 12.19
C GLU A 411 1.15 5.96 10.88
N PHE A 412 2.38 5.47 10.73
CA PHE A 412 2.83 4.73 9.57
C PHE A 412 2.94 3.23 9.84
N THR A 413 2.88 2.43 8.77
CA THR A 413 3.12 0.98 8.81
C THR A 413 4.51 0.57 9.29
N SER A 414 5.47 1.48 9.31
CA SER A 414 6.79 1.27 9.92
C SER A 414 6.75 1.31 11.45
N GLY A 415 5.68 1.83 12.04
CA GLY A 415 5.58 2.17 13.47
C GLY A 415 5.96 3.63 13.77
N ASP A 416 6.40 4.40 12.78
CA ASP A 416 6.73 5.81 12.96
C ASP A 416 5.46 6.65 13.14
N ILE A 417 5.51 7.64 14.03
CA ILE A 417 4.40 8.57 14.29
C ILE A 417 4.89 9.98 14.05
N VAL A 418 4.17 10.72 13.20
CA VAL A 418 4.40 12.14 12.94
C VAL A 418 3.28 12.93 13.57
N THR A 419 3.62 13.99 14.30
CA THR A 419 2.66 14.84 15.00
C THR A 419 2.84 16.29 14.56
N LEU A 420 1.72 16.97 14.34
CA LEU A 420 1.63 18.40 14.14
C LEU A 420 0.71 19.00 15.20
N VAL A 421 1.15 20.09 15.81
CA VAL A 421 0.40 20.86 16.80
C VAL A 421 0.25 22.28 16.31
N ILE A 422 -0.95 22.85 16.42
CA ILE A 422 -1.22 24.28 16.24
C ILE A 422 -1.61 24.82 17.61
N PRO A 423 -0.70 25.49 18.33
CA PRO A 423 -0.94 25.92 19.69
C PRO A 423 -2.06 26.97 19.79
N CYS A 424 -2.85 26.92 20.85
CA CYS A 424 -3.81 27.97 21.18
C CYS A 424 -3.12 29.31 21.51
N ALA A 425 -1.87 29.24 22.00
CA ALA A 425 -1.06 30.40 22.41
C ALA A 425 -0.64 31.29 21.22
N GLY A 426 -0.62 30.77 20.00
CA GLY A 426 -0.45 31.57 18.80
C GLY A 426 -0.37 30.75 17.52
N PRO A 427 -0.57 31.40 16.36
CA PRO A 427 -0.88 30.71 15.11
C PRO A 427 0.38 30.33 14.34
N TRP A 428 1.23 29.52 14.95
CA TRP A 428 2.33 28.85 14.26
C TRP A 428 2.09 27.34 14.23
N PHE A 429 2.85 26.66 13.39
CA PHE A 429 2.87 25.21 13.32
C PHE A 429 4.05 24.70 14.17
N ASP A 430 3.79 23.72 15.03
CA ASP A 430 4.81 22.98 15.76
C ASP A 430 4.79 21.52 15.27
N GLY A 431 5.83 21.12 14.53
CA GLY A 431 5.88 19.83 13.82
C GLY A 431 7.27 19.57 13.24
N SER A 432 7.40 18.56 12.38
CA SER A 432 8.71 18.24 11.80
C SER A 432 9.21 19.32 10.83
N ASP A 433 10.50 19.63 10.93
CA ASP A 433 11.21 20.54 10.00
C ASP A 433 11.25 19.94 8.58
N GLU A 434 11.63 18.67 8.48
CA GLU A 434 11.74 17.94 7.21
C GLU A 434 10.43 17.21 6.84
N PRO A 435 10.14 17.03 5.54
CA PRO A 435 9.00 16.25 5.09
C PRO A 435 9.15 14.76 5.47
N SER A 436 8.09 14.16 6.00
CA SER A 436 8.10 12.75 6.42
C SER A 436 7.96 11.73 5.27
N GLY A 437 7.92 12.22 4.02
CA GLY A 437 7.83 11.43 2.79
C GLY A 437 7.43 12.27 1.58
N VAL A 438 7.19 11.60 0.44
CA VAL A 438 6.61 12.26 -0.74
C VAL A 438 5.11 12.41 -0.54
N VAL A 439 4.65 13.64 -0.30
CA VAL A 439 3.23 13.97 -0.16
C VAL A 439 2.80 14.94 -1.25
N LEU A 440 1.73 14.57 -1.95
CA LEU A 440 1.06 15.40 -2.94
C LEU A 440 -0.40 15.53 -2.54
N GLY A 441 -1.00 16.68 -2.84
CA GLY A 441 -2.41 16.94 -2.60
C GLY A 441 -3.01 17.61 -3.82
N TYR A 442 -4.29 17.42 -4.08
CA TYR A 442 -4.99 18.07 -5.18
C TYR A 442 -6.39 18.46 -4.70
N GLY A 443 -6.75 19.74 -4.88
CA GLY A 443 -8.10 20.22 -4.59
C GLY A 443 -9.13 19.79 -5.65
N ALA A 444 -10.39 20.14 -5.42
CA ALA A 444 -11.48 19.90 -6.37
C ALA A 444 -11.29 20.64 -7.71
N ARG A 445 -10.70 21.85 -7.67
CA ARG A 445 -10.40 22.65 -8.86
C ARG A 445 -8.97 22.41 -9.33
N ARG A 446 -8.82 21.79 -10.49
CA ARG A 446 -7.51 21.37 -11.06
C ARG A 446 -7.27 21.99 -12.43
N TYR A 447 -7.43 23.31 -12.52
CA TYR A 447 -7.12 24.06 -13.74
C TYR A 447 -5.60 24.20 -13.91
N PHE A 448 -5.14 24.21 -15.15
CA PHE A 448 -3.74 24.53 -15.49
C PHE A 448 -3.65 25.90 -16.19
N ASP A 449 -2.51 26.56 -16.03
CA ASP A 449 -2.24 27.88 -16.62
C ASP A 449 -1.10 27.81 -17.65
N ASP A 450 -1.36 28.30 -18.85
CA ASP A 450 -0.41 28.39 -19.96
C ASP A 450 0.74 29.37 -19.68
N LYS A 451 0.58 30.34 -18.78
CA LYS A 451 1.57 31.43 -18.61
C LYS A 451 2.59 31.17 -17.50
N ARG A 452 2.41 30.15 -16.66
CA ARG A 452 3.30 29.91 -15.51
C ARG A 452 4.63 29.24 -15.91
N LYS A 453 5.73 29.77 -15.35
CA LYS A 453 7.08 29.18 -15.42
C LYS A 453 7.14 27.89 -14.58
N GLN A 454 7.78 26.85 -15.10
CA GLN A 454 7.93 25.48 -14.53
C GLN A 454 8.68 25.37 -13.17
N SER A 455 8.81 26.45 -12.40
CA SER A 455 9.95 26.63 -11.50
C SER A 455 9.77 26.17 -10.05
N ALA A 456 8.64 25.62 -9.62
CA ALA A 456 8.55 25.09 -8.26
C ALA A 456 7.90 23.70 -8.24
N THR A 457 8.60 22.77 -7.60
CA THR A 457 8.07 21.49 -7.16
C THR A 457 6.90 21.73 -6.19
N HIS A 458 5.95 20.79 -6.08
CA HIS A 458 4.85 20.78 -5.09
C HIS A 458 3.63 21.72 -5.29
N PHE A 459 3.39 22.30 -6.49
CA PHE A 459 2.18 23.12 -6.72
C PHE A 459 0.85 22.37 -6.59
N GLY A 460 0.81 21.06 -6.86
CA GLY A 460 -0.39 20.27 -6.63
C GLY A 460 -0.92 20.51 -5.22
N LEU A 461 -0.04 20.38 -4.22
CA LEU A 461 -0.40 20.50 -2.80
C LEU A 461 -1.02 21.86 -2.46
N ARG A 462 -0.60 22.93 -3.14
CA ARG A 462 -1.20 24.27 -2.98
C ARG A 462 -2.67 24.31 -3.37
N THR A 463 -3.09 23.55 -4.39
CA THR A 463 -4.50 23.52 -4.84
C THR A 463 -5.45 22.96 -3.79
N LEU A 464 -4.93 22.18 -2.83
CA LEU A 464 -5.73 21.68 -1.70
C LEU A 464 -6.08 22.80 -0.70
N PHE A 465 -5.25 23.85 -0.62
CA PHE A 465 -5.44 24.97 0.31
C PHE A 465 -6.01 26.22 -0.38
N GLU A 466 -5.69 26.43 -1.66
CA GLU A 466 -6.11 27.59 -2.43
C GLU A 466 -6.89 27.17 -3.70
N PRO A 467 -8.22 27.37 -3.74
CA PRO A 467 -9.05 26.95 -4.88
C PRO A 467 -8.76 27.66 -6.21
N SER A 468 -8.07 28.81 -6.17
CA SER A 468 -7.61 29.58 -7.34
C SER A 468 -6.25 29.14 -7.86
N ALA A 469 -5.52 28.29 -7.11
CA ALA A 469 -4.22 27.83 -7.55
C ALA A 469 -4.35 26.90 -8.76
N THR A 470 -3.48 27.11 -9.74
CA THR A 470 -3.39 26.29 -10.95
C THR A 470 -2.22 25.31 -10.87
N ILE A 471 -2.40 24.13 -11.45
CA ILE A 471 -1.32 23.15 -11.66
C ILE A 471 -0.50 23.52 -12.90
N SER A 472 0.70 22.94 -13.00
CA SER A 472 1.58 23.20 -14.13
C SER A 472 1.06 22.55 -15.41
N HIS A 473 1.24 23.23 -16.55
CA HIS A 473 0.85 22.68 -17.84
C HIS A 473 1.63 21.38 -18.15
N PRO A 474 0.95 20.23 -18.36
CA PRO A 474 1.60 18.93 -18.44
C PRO A 474 2.47 18.79 -19.70
N GLU A 475 2.03 19.36 -20.82
CA GLU A 475 2.69 19.20 -22.13
C GLU A 475 4.13 19.73 -22.14
N ARG A 476 4.39 20.89 -21.51
CA ARG A 476 5.72 21.51 -21.49
C ARG A 476 6.75 20.65 -20.76
N TRP A 477 6.29 19.90 -19.75
CA TRP A 477 7.18 19.01 -19.01
C TRP A 477 7.45 17.75 -19.84
N LEU A 478 6.40 17.13 -20.41
CA LEU A 478 6.49 15.96 -21.28
C LEU A 478 7.37 16.19 -22.51
N GLN A 479 7.31 17.38 -23.11
CA GLN A 479 8.15 17.81 -24.22
C GLN A 479 9.66 17.68 -23.93
N ARG A 480 10.07 17.97 -22.70
CA ARG A 480 11.49 18.02 -22.30
C ARG A 480 12.01 16.69 -21.79
N GLN A 481 11.15 15.69 -21.60
CA GLN A 481 11.57 14.39 -21.09
C GLN A 481 12.26 13.56 -22.16
N ASP A 482 13.19 12.71 -21.73
CA ASP A 482 13.76 11.68 -22.57
C ASP A 482 12.68 10.65 -22.95
N GLU A 483 12.91 9.93 -24.04
CA GLU A 483 11.95 8.98 -24.61
C GLU A 483 11.54 7.90 -23.60
N LYS A 484 12.48 7.47 -22.75
CA LYS A 484 12.22 6.46 -21.72
C LYS A 484 11.24 6.95 -20.65
N THR A 485 11.44 8.17 -20.13
CA THR A 485 10.52 8.76 -19.13
C THR A 485 9.18 9.04 -19.77
N PHE A 486 9.17 9.58 -20.99
CA PHE A 486 7.95 9.79 -21.75
C PHE A 486 7.15 8.48 -21.92
N ASN A 487 7.80 7.40 -22.35
CA ASN A 487 7.17 6.10 -22.53
C ASN A 487 6.62 5.51 -21.22
N ALA A 488 7.32 5.73 -20.10
CA ALA A 488 6.81 5.34 -18.77
C ALA A 488 5.55 6.11 -18.37
N VAL A 489 5.52 7.42 -18.62
CA VAL A 489 4.33 8.25 -18.37
C VAL A 489 3.20 7.88 -19.33
N ALA A 490 3.48 7.70 -20.62
CA ALA A 490 2.52 7.26 -21.61
C ALA A 490 1.88 5.92 -21.21
N ARG A 491 2.68 4.94 -20.77
CA ARG A 491 2.19 3.66 -20.20
C ARG A 491 1.16 3.87 -19.10
N ALA A 492 1.52 4.68 -18.10
CA ALA A 492 0.66 4.95 -16.96
C ALA A 492 -0.60 5.75 -17.35
N MET A 493 -0.47 6.68 -18.30
CA MET A 493 -1.59 7.48 -18.80
C MET A 493 -2.58 6.67 -19.64
N ARG A 494 -2.13 5.64 -20.36
CA ARG A 494 -3.04 4.70 -21.04
C ARG A 494 -3.99 4.02 -20.06
N ASP A 495 -3.46 3.60 -18.91
CA ASP A 495 -4.25 2.97 -17.85
C ASP A 495 -5.25 3.99 -17.27
N ILE A 496 -4.80 5.21 -16.97
CA ILE A 496 -5.64 6.29 -16.39
C ILE A 496 -6.78 6.73 -17.31
N LEU A 497 -6.48 6.85 -18.61
CA LEU A 497 -7.47 7.27 -19.62
C LEU A 497 -8.34 6.10 -20.13
N LEU A 498 -8.10 4.87 -19.66
CA LEU A 498 -8.78 3.65 -20.10
C LEU A 498 -8.72 3.41 -21.62
N LEU A 499 -7.56 3.69 -22.20
CA LEU A 499 -7.33 3.56 -23.63
C LEU A 499 -7.40 2.09 -24.07
N GLN A 500 -7.98 1.85 -25.25
CA GLN A 500 -8.03 0.52 -25.87
C GLN A 500 -6.62 0.05 -26.28
N PRO A 501 -6.41 -1.25 -26.60
CA PRO A 501 -5.10 -1.75 -27.02
C PRO A 501 -4.48 -0.99 -28.21
N ASP A 502 -5.32 -0.56 -29.15
CA ASP A 502 -4.93 0.16 -30.38
C ASP A 502 -4.82 1.68 -30.20
N ASP A 503 -5.35 2.22 -29.12
CA ASP A 503 -5.25 3.63 -28.79
C ASP A 503 -3.82 3.93 -28.31
N GLU A 504 -3.31 5.15 -28.50
CA GLU A 504 -1.91 5.51 -28.19
C GLU A 504 -1.77 6.94 -27.69
N ILE A 505 -0.70 7.19 -26.93
CA ILE A 505 -0.25 8.52 -26.57
C ILE A 505 1.11 8.71 -27.20
N HIS A 506 1.23 9.66 -28.12
CA HIS A 506 2.46 9.91 -28.85
C HIS A 506 2.84 11.39 -28.81
N ARG A 507 4.13 11.63 -29.04
CA ARG A 507 4.74 12.95 -29.15
C ARG A 507 5.14 13.16 -30.60
N ASP A 508 4.69 14.24 -31.23
CA ASP A 508 5.09 14.58 -32.60
C ASP A 508 6.54 15.11 -32.66
N GLU A 509 7.04 15.36 -33.86
CA GLU A 509 8.39 15.89 -34.11
C GLU A 509 8.61 17.29 -33.50
N GLU A 510 7.53 18.05 -33.28
CA GLU A 510 7.54 19.38 -32.66
C GLU A 510 7.38 19.30 -31.12
N GLY A 511 7.24 18.09 -30.57
CA GLY A 511 7.06 17.83 -29.14
C GLY A 511 5.61 17.92 -28.66
N ARG A 512 4.63 18.20 -29.52
CA ARG A 512 3.22 18.24 -29.12
C ARG A 512 2.70 16.86 -28.79
N ILE A 513 1.86 16.80 -27.77
CA ILE A 513 1.34 15.52 -27.26
C ILE A 513 -0.08 15.29 -27.77
N TYR A 514 -0.29 14.11 -28.34
CA TYR A 514 -1.58 13.68 -28.86
C TYR A 514 -2.04 12.40 -28.18
N VAL A 515 -3.35 12.32 -28.03
CA VAL A 515 -4.05 11.08 -27.64
C VAL A 515 -4.80 10.59 -28.87
N THR A 516 -4.42 9.41 -29.35
CA THR A 516 -5.17 8.67 -30.37
C THR A 516 -6.15 7.76 -29.67
N ALA A 517 -7.45 8.08 -29.77
CA ALA A 517 -8.53 7.27 -29.24
C ALA A 517 -9.59 7.04 -30.32
N HIS A 518 -10.06 5.80 -30.48
CA HIS A 518 -11.06 5.45 -31.51
C HIS A 518 -10.65 5.90 -32.92
N GLN A 519 -9.37 5.71 -33.28
CA GLN A 519 -8.77 6.15 -34.56
C GLN A 519 -8.79 7.67 -34.80
N ARG A 520 -9.06 8.48 -33.77
CA ARG A 520 -8.99 9.95 -33.85
C ARG A 520 -7.84 10.46 -33.01
N MET A 521 -6.97 11.21 -33.66
CA MET A 521 -5.84 11.90 -33.02
C MET A 521 -6.30 13.26 -32.50
N THR A 522 -6.22 13.47 -31.19
CA THR A 522 -6.67 14.70 -30.53
C THR A 522 -5.52 15.30 -29.70
N PRO A 523 -5.16 16.58 -29.92
CA PRO A 523 -4.25 17.30 -29.04
C PRO A 523 -4.82 17.40 -27.62
N ILE A 524 -3.97 17.40 -26.59
CA ILE A 524 -4.42 17.51 -25.18
C ILE A 524 -5.32 18.74 -24.97
N ASP A 525 -4.98 19.87 -25.59
CA ASP A 525 -5.73 21.13 -25.47
C ASP A 525 -7.14 21.07 -26.06
N ARG A 526 -7.45 20.04 -26.86
CA ARG A 526 -8.77 19.80 -27.44
C ARG A 526 -9.53 18.66 -26.78
N LEU A 527 -8.99 18.06 -25.73
CA LEU A 527 -9.73 17.10 -24.90
C LEU A 527 -10.83 17.83 -24.10
N SER A 528 -11.83 17.07 -23.64
CA SER A 528 -12.87 17.61 -22.75
C SER A 528 -12.28 18.00 -21.39
N ASP A 529 -12.92 18.93 -20.69
CA ASP A 529 -12.38 19.51 -19.45
C ASP A 529 -12.15 18.46 -18.35
N GLY A 530 -13.00 17.44 -18.26
CA GLY A 530 -12.80 16.31 -17.35
C GLY A 530 -11.52 15.51 -17.65
N TYR A 531 -11.25 15.25 -18.94
CA TYR A 531 -10.01 14.59 -19.36
C TYR A 531 -8.79 15.45 -19.09
N LYS A 532 -8.88 16.74 -19.39
CA LYS A 532 -7.80 17.71 -19.18
C LYS A 532 -7.39 17.79 -17.71
N SER A 533 -8.38 17.90 -16.81
CA SER A 533 -8.17 17.91 -15.36
C SER A 533 -7.48 16.64 -14.86
N LEU A 534 -8.01 15.47 -15.26
CA LEU A 534 -7.42 14.17 -14.88
C LEU A 534 -6.01 13.99 -15.45
N PHE A 535 -5.81 14.36 -16.73
CA PHE A 535 -4.53 14.28 -17.42
C PHE A 535 -3.47 15.14 -16.72
N ALA A 536 -3.81 16.40 -16.45
CA ALA A 536 -2.90 17.34 -15.82
C ALA A 536 -2.55 16.91 -14.39
N MET A 537 -3.53 16.49 -13.58
CA MET A 537 -3.28 15.93 -12.24
C MET A 537 -2.38 14.70 -12.30
N ALA A 538 -2.70 13.74 -13.17
CA ALA A 538 -1.93 12.50 -13.29
C ALA A 538 -0.48 12.76 -13.72
N VAL A 539 -0.26 13.62 -14.70
CA VAL A 539 1.10 13.99 -15.15
C VAL A 539 1.84 14.78 -14.08
N ASP A 540 1.17 15.65 -13.32
CA ASP A 540 1.76 16.37 -12.20
C ASP A 540 2.24 15.40 -11.10
N ILE A 541 1.39 14.42 -10.73
CA ILE A 541 1.78 13.34 -9.80
C ILE A 541 3.00 12.60 -10.35
N MET A 542 2.93 12.16 -11.61
CA MET A 542 3.99 11.39 -12.23
C MET A 542 5.31 12.17 -12.32
N ARG A 543 5.26 13.48 -12.59
CA ARG A 543 6.44 14.35 -12.61
C ARG A 543 7.15 14.33 -11.27
N GLU A 544 6.45 14.58 -10.18
CA GLU A 544 7.04 14.62 -8.84
C GLU A 544 7.58 13.24 -8.45
N MET A 545 6.82 12.19 -8.76
CA MET A 545 7.22 10.80 -8.53
C MET A 545 8.50 10.41 -9.29
N VAL A 546 8.61 10.78 -10.57
CA VAL A 546 9.82 10.56 -11.37
C VAL A 546 10.99 11.40 -10.85
N SER A 547 10.76 12.65 -10.45
CA SER A 547 11.82 13.51 -9.91
C SER A 547 12.47 12.94 -8.66
N VAL A 548 11.68 12.27 -7.79
CA VAL A 548 12.18 11.68 -6.54
C VAL A 548 12.70 10.26 -6.73
N TRP A 549 11.97 9.42 -7.46
CA TRP A 549 12.23 7.98 -7.54
C TRP A 549 12.89 7.51 -8.84
N GLY A 550 12.87 8.34 -9.88
CA GLY A 550 13.34 8.01 -11.23
C GLY A 550 12.43 7.05 -12.03
N ASN A 551 11.44 6.41 -11.39
CA ASN A 551 10.46 5.53 -12.06
C ASN A 551 9.13 5.48 -11.30
N LEU A 552 8.01 5.55 -12.02
CA LEU A 552 6.63 5.46 -11.55
C LEU A 552 6.23 4.11 -10.94
N GLU A 553 6.78 2.99 -11.41
CA GLU A 553 6.38 1.65 -10.95
C GLU A 553 6.78 1.38 -9.47
N PHE A 554 7.82 2.06 -8.99
CA PHE A 554 8.32 1.98 -7.61
C PHE A 554 8.16 3.26 -6.83
N ALA A 555 7.59 4.28 -7.46
CA ALA A 555 7.34 5.53 -6.80
C ALA A 555 6.40 5.28 -5.63
N ARG A 556 6.80 5.79 -4.47
CA ARG A 556 6.04 5.70 -3.23
C ARG A 556 5.74 7.11 -2.75
N GLY A 557 4.59 7.24 -2.15
CA GLY A 557 4.15 8.49 -1.58
C GLY A 557 2.67 8.41 -1.24
N VAL A 558 2.21 9.47 -0.60
CA VAL A 558 0.81 9.68 -0.27
C VAL A 558 0.28 10.75 -1.21
N VAL A 559 -0.78 10.41 -1.94
CA VAL A 559 -1.48 11.34 -2.84
C VAL A 559 -2.87 11.57 -2.29
N LEU A 560 -3.16 12.81 -1.93
CA LEU A 560 -4.43 13.27 -1.42
C LEU A 560 -5.23 13.89 -2.57
N ILE A 561 -6.48 13.46 -2.79
CA ILE A 561 -7.30 13.97 -3.89
C ILE A 561 -8.66 14.38 -3.36
N ASP A 562 -8.97 15.67 -3.41
CA ASP A 562 -10.29 16.17 -3.05
C ASP A 562 -11.23 16.11 -4.26
N GLU A 563 -12.42 15.54 -4.07
CA GLU A 563 -13.44 15.28 -5.09
C GLU A 563 -12.89 14.59 -6.35
N VAL A 564 -12.39 13.36 -6.21
CA VAL A 564 -11.71 12.65 -7.31
C VAL A 564 -12.52 12.59 -8.62
N GLU A 565 -13.85 12.66 -8.52
CA GLU A 565 -14.82 12.58 -9.61
C GLU A 565 -15.10 13.88 -10.37
N THR A 566 -14.62 15.04 -9.92
CA THR A 566 -15.07 16.34 -10.47
C THR A 566 -14.89 16.37 -12.00
N HIS A 567 -15.99 16.64 -12.72
CA HIS A 567 -16.08 16.68 -14.20
C HIS A 567 -15.79 15.35 -14.94
N LEU A 568 -15.68 14.21 -14.27
CA LEU A 568 -15.50 12.91 -14.93
C LEU A 568 -16.82 12.35 -15.48
N HIS A 569 -16.76 11.71 -16.65
CA HIS A 569 -17.88 10.93 -17.17
C HIS A 569 -18.14 9.69 -16.27
N PRO A 570 -19.40 9.24 -16.10
CA PRO A 570 -19.76 8.12 -15.23
C PRO A 570 -18.91 6.85 -15.39
N ARG A 571 -18.58 6.48 -16.64
CA ARG A 571 -17.69 5.33 -16.94
C ARG A 571 -16.31 5.47 -16.28
N TRP A 572 -15.72 6.67 -16.24
CA TRP A 572 -14.44 6.90 -15.55
C TRP A 572 -14.63 6.98 -14.05
N LYS A 573 -15.72 7.57 -13.55
CA LYS A 573 -15.98 7.60 -12.10
C LYS A 573 -15.89 6.20 -11.47
N MET A 574 -16.44 5.20 -12.15
CA MET A 574 -16.38 3.80 -11.70
C MET A 574 -14.99 3.17 -11.72
N GLN A 575 -14.06 3.68 -12.53
CA GLN A 575 -12.75 3.05 -12.77
C GLN A 575 -11.56 3.90 -12.34
N VAL A 576 -11.75 5.18 -12.02
CA VAL A 576 -10.67 6.15 -11.77
C VAL A 576 -9.71 5.68 -10.67
N ILE A 577 -10.24 5.15 -9.56
CA ILE A 577 -9.40 4.62 -8.47
C ILE A 577 -8.62 3.39 -8.92
N ASN A 578 -9.27 2.46 -9.62
CA ASN A 578 -8.60 1.28 -10.17
C ASN A 578 -7.52 1.65 -11.20
N ALA A 579 -7.76 2.69 -11.98
CA ALA A 579 -6.83 3.19 -12.97
C ALA A 579 -5.61 3.85 -12.31
N LEU A 580 -5.82 4.71 -11.31
CA LEU A 580 -4.75 5.35 -10.53
C LEU A 580 -3.88 4.31 -9.81
N ARG A 581 -4.47 3.34 -9.12
CA ARG A 581 -3.70 2.27 -8.43
C ARG A 581 -2.99 1.32 -9.39
N SER A 582 -3.50 1.15 -10.61
CA SER A 582 -2.83 0.33 -11.63
C SER A 582 -1.63 1.08 -12.21
N ALA A 583 -1.80 2.36 -12.50
CA ALA A 583 -0.75 3.25 -13.00
C ALA A 583 0.38 3.46 -11.98
N MET A 584 0.06 3.60 -10.69
CA MET A 584 1.03 3.88 -9.63
C MET A 584 0.82 2.93 -8.44
N PRO A 585 1.27 1.67 -8.54
CA PRO A 585 0.86 0.60 -7.62
C PRO A 585 1.43 0.71 -6.20
N GLN A 586 2.51 1.47 -6.00
CA GLN A 586 3.14 1.67 -4.69
C GLN A 586 2.81 3.05 -4.08
N VAL A 587 1.90 3.80 -4.68
CA VAL A 587 1.40 5.08 -4.17
C VAL A 587 0.09 4.85 -3.41
N GLN A 588 0.00 5.42 -2.20
CA GLN A 588 -1.23 5.42 -1.42
C GLN A 588 -2.10 6.60 -1.84
N PHE A 589 -3.31 6.30 -2.33
CA PHE A 589 -4.29 7.32 -2.68
C PHE A 589 -5.31 7.47 -1.55
N ILE A 590 -5.42 8.67 -0.97
CA ILE A 590 -6.50 9.02 -0.04
C ILE A 590 -7.36 10.07 -0.75
N ALA A 591 -8.54 9.65 -1.19
CA ALA A 591 -9.44 10.47 -1.98
C ALA A 591 -10.71 10.79 -1.20
N THR A 592 -11.35 11.90 -1.54
CA THR A 592 -12.72 12.21 -1.14
C THR A 592 -13.63 12.15 -2.37
N THR A 593 -14.90 11.83 -2.15
CA THR A 593 -15.92 11.87 -3.20
C THR A 593 -17.29 12.13 -2.59
N HIS A 594 -18.20 12.65 -3.38
CA HIS A 594 -19.64 12.68 -3.12
C HIS A 594 -20.41 11.68 -3.99
N ASP A 595 -19.74 11.08 -4.99
CA ASP A 595 -20.37 10.20 -5.96
C ASP A 595 -20.14 8.72 -5.62
N PRO A 596 -21.21 7.95 -5.31
CA PRO A 596 -21.08 6.55 -4.96
C PRO A 596 -20.63 5.66 -6.14
N LEU A 597 -20.67 6.14 -7.39
CA LEU A 597 -20.10 5.42 -8.52
C LEU A 597 -18.59 5.20 -8.35
N CYS A 598 -17.88 6.13 -7.67
CA CYS A 598 -16.46 5.98 -7.38
C CYS A 598 -16.15 4.84 -6.40
N LEU A 599 -17.14 4.39 -5.61
CA LEU A 599 -16.97 3.28 -4.68
C LEU A 599 -16.83 1.92 -5.38
N ARG A 600 -17.24 1.81 -6.64
CA ARG A 600 -17.15 0.56 -7.41
C ARG A 600 -15.71 0.09 -7.64
N GLY A 601 -14.74 1.00 -7.61
CA GLY A 601 -13.33 0.68 -7.71
C GLY A 601 -12.67 0.34 -6.36
N MET A 602 -13.39 0.47 -5.25
CA MET A 602 -12.85 0.28 -3.90
C MET A 602 -12.95 -1.18 -3.45
N ARG A 603 -11.98 -1.62 -2.64
CA ARG A 603 -12.01 -2.92 -1.95
C ARG A 603 -12.71 -2.78 -0.60
N ASP A 604 -13.12 -3.90 -0.03
CA ASP A 604 -13.72 -3.94 1.30
C ASP A 604 -12.74 -3.35 2.34
N GLY A 605 -13.24 -2.47 3.22
CA GLY A 605 -12.46 -1.81 4.26
C GLY A 605 -11.67 -0.55 3.84
N GLU A 606 -11.61 -0.24 2.54
CA GLU A 606 -10.96 0.97 2.01
C GLU A 606 -11.85 2.23 2.06
N VAL A 607 -13.16 2.09 2.33
CA VAL A 607 -14.11 3.21 2.39
C VAL A 607 -14.40 3.60 3.83
N LYS A 608 -14.39 4.90 4.11
CA LYS A 608 -14.78 5.48 5.39
C LYS A 608 -15.89 6.49 5.16
N VAL A 609 -17.03 6.27 5.82
CA VAL A 609 -18.18 7.18 5.80
C VAL A 609 -18.07 8.09 7.01
N LEU A 610 -18.05 9.41 6.75
CA LEU A 610 -18.08 10.47 7.74
C LEU A 610 -19.49 11.05 7.81
N PHE A 611 -20.02 11.22 9.02
CA PHE A 611 -21.30 11.87 9.28
C PHE A 611 -21.19 12.79 10.49
N ARG A 612 -22.13 13.73 10.64
CA ARG A 612 -22.30 14.52 11.86
C ARG A 612 -23.41 13.90 12.68
N ASP A 613 -23.20 13.75 13.99
CA ASP A 613 -24.21 13.26 14.92
C ASP A 613 -25.15 14.39 15.43
N GLU A 614 -26.13 14.04 16.28
CA GLU A 614 -27.07 14.94 16.96
C GLU A 614 -26.35 16.09 17.69
N ASP A 615 -25.17 15.82 18.24
CA ASP A 615 -24.30 16.78 18.93
C ASP A 615 -23.42 17.61 17.96
N LYS A 616 -23.62 17.44 16.64
CA LYS A 616 -22.86 18.05 15.53
C LYS A 616 -21.38 17.66 15.52
N VAL A 617 -21.02 16.57 16.19
CA VAL A 617 -19.67 16.01 16.21
C VAL A 617 -19.49 15.08 15.01
N ILE A 618 -18.33 15.17 14.37
CA ILE A 618 -18.00 14.35 13.20
C ILE A 618 -17.57 12.96 13.69
N GLN A 619 -18.26 11.92 13.22
CA GLN A 619 -17.95 10.53 13.54
C GLN A 619 -17.75 9.69 12.26
N THR A 620 -17.09 8.54 12.44
CA THR A 620 -16.93 7.54 11.39
C THR A 620 -17.89 6.40 11.59
N LEU A 621 -18.49 5.93 10.50
CA LEU A 621 -19.34 4.77 10.56
C LEU A 621 -18.52 3.48 10.44
N GLU A 622 -18.74 2.55 11.37
CA GLU A 622 -18.12 1.22 11.36
C GLU A 622 -19.07 0.16 10.79
N GLY A 623 -18.52 -0.99 10.36
CA GLY A 623 -19.33 -2.14 9.96
C GLY A 623 -19.99 -2.05 8.59
N LEU A 624 -19.37 -1.35 7.63
CA LEU A 624 -19.88 -1.27 6.25
C LEU A 624 -20.03 -2.67 5.62
N PRO A 625 -21.13 -2.94 4.89
CA PRO A 625 -21.30 -4.17 4.14
C PRO A 625 -20.25 -4.29 3.03
N LYS A 626 -20.02 -5.51 2.53
CA LYS A 626 -19.09 -5.76 1.42
C LYS A 626 -19.54 -5.00 0.17
N LEU A 627 -18.80 -3.94 -0.16
CA LEU A 627 -19.14 -2.99 -1.24
C LEU A 627 -19.15 -3.67 -2.61
N SER A 628 -18.31 -4.69 -2.78
CA SER A 628 -18.24 -5.54 -3.96
C SER A 628 -19.58 -6.21 -4.31
N SER A 629 -20.46 -6.43 -3.33
CA SER A 629 -21.74 -7.12 -3.49
C SER A 629 -22.94 -6.21 -3.78
N LEU A 630 -22.82 -4.91 -3.52
CA LEU A 630 -23.96 -3.98 -3.59
C LEU A 630 -24.09 -3.33 -4.97
N ARG A 631 -25.33 -3.06 -5.42
CA ARG A 631 -25.59 -2.23 -6.61
C ARG A 631 -25.36 -0.75 -6.32
N ALA A 632 -25.10 0.06 -7.35
CA ALA A 632 -24.93 1.51 -7.20
C ALA A 632 -26.19 2.17 -6.60
N GLU A 633 -27.37 1.74 -7.04
CA GLU A 633 -28.65 2.15 -6.47
C GLU A 633 -28.80 1.73 -5.01
N GLN A 634 -28.34 0.52 -4.64
CA GLN A 634 -28.38 0.04 -3.26
C GLN A 634 -27.38 0.77 -2.35
N LEU A 635 -26.25 1.23 -2.91
CA LEU A 635 -25.34 2.13 -2.21
C LEU A 635 -26.03 3.48 -2.00
N LEU A 636 -26.54 4.13 -3.05
CA LEU A 636 -27.26 5.40 -2.98
C LEU A 636 -28.41 5.37 -1.96
N THR A 637 -29.26 4.34 -2.02
CA THR A 637 -30.43 4.15 -1.14
C THR A 637 -30.11 3.51 0.22
N SER A 638 -28.85 3.14 0.47
CA SER A 638 -28.49 2.63 1.79
C SER A 638 -28.53 3.77 2.81
N ASP A 639 -28.80 3.39 4.06
CA ASP A 639 -28.91 4.31 5.19
C ASP A 639 -27.63 5.14 5.43
N TYR A 640 -26.52 4.72 4.79
CA TYR A 640 -25.20 5.36 4.79
C TYR A 640 -25.07 6.61 3.91
N PHE A 641 -25.87 6.71 2.85
CA PHE A 641 -25.79 7.80 1.85
C PHE A 641 -26.99 8.73 1.87
N GLY A 642 -28.00 8.40 2.68
CA GLY A 642 -29.08 9.32 3.03
C GLY A 642 -30.15 9.53 1.99
N LEU A 643 -30.07 8.93 0.78
CA LEU A 643 -31.16 9.05 -0.20
C LEU A 643 -32.34 8.19 0.21
N VAL A 644 -33.54 8.79 0.27
CA VAL A 644 -34.78 8.04 0.54
C VAL A 644 -35.15 7.19 -0.67
N SER A 645 -34.85 7.70 -1.87
CA SER A 645 -34.99 6.99 -3.16
C SER A 645 -33.99 7.50 -4.21
N THR A 646 -33.78 6.74 -5.30
CA THR A 646 -33.15 7.26 -6.55
C THR A 646 -34.20 7.82 -7.53
N SER A 647 -35.44 7.99 -7.08
CA SER A 647 -36.55 8.59 -7.83
C SER A 647 -36.48 10.13 -7.86
N ASP A 648 -37.40 10.76 -8.58
CA ASP A 648 -37.52 12.21 -8.76
C ASP A 648 -37.62 12.98 -7.41
N PRO A 649 -36.82 14.04 -7.16
CA PRO A 649 -36.89 14.86 -5.93
C PRO A 649 -38.28 15.44 -5.64
N VAL A 650 -39.10 15.66 -6.67
CA VAL A 650 -40.48 16.14 -6.51
C VAL A 650 -41.34 15.09 -5.82
N VAL A 651 -41.18 13.82 -6.22
CA VAL A 651 -41.89 12.68 -5.62
C VAL A 651 -41.46 12.48 -4.16
N GLU A 652 -40.20 12.72 -3.84
CA GLU A 652 -39.66 12.61 -2.48
C GLU A 652 -40.27 13.68 -1.56
N ALA A 653 -40.30 14.94 -2.01
CA ALA A 653 -40.95 16.02 -1.28
C ALA A 653 -42.46 15.78 -1.09
N GLU A 654 -43.14 15.25 -2.11
CA GLU A 654 -44.56 14.88 -2.04
C GLU A 654 -44.81 13.73 -1.05
N LEU A 655 -43.92 12.74 -0.98
CA LEU A 655 -44.00 11.62 -0.02
C LEU A 655 -43.74 12.07 1.42
N GLU A 656 -42.78 12.96 1.65
CA GLU A 656 -42.53 13.57 2.96
C GLU A 656 -43.70 14.45 3.40
N GLU A 657 -44.23 15.30 2.50
CA GLU A 657 -45.39 16.15 2.76
C GLU A 657 -46.63 15.28 3.09
N TYR A 658 -46.86 14.21 2.34
CA TYR A 658 -47.92 13.24 2.59
C TYR A 658 -47.76 12.56 3.96
N ALA A 659 -46.55 12.09 4.29
CA ALA A 659 -46.26 11.44 5.56
C ALA A 659 -46.52 12.37 6.76
N LEU A 660 -46.05 13.63 6.67
CA LEU A 660 -46.25 14.64 7.71
C LEU A 660 -47.74 14.96 7.91
N LEU A 661 -48.48 15.21 6.82
CA LEU A 661 -49.90 15.56 6.87
C LEU A 661 -50.77 14.40 7.39
N SER A 662 -50.39 13.16 7.11
CA SER A 662 -51.10 11.96 7.57
C SER A 662 -50.92 11.62 9.05
N SER A 663 -49.94 12.22 9.73
CA SER A 663 -49.58 11.93 11.13
C SER A 663 -50.20 12.91 12.16
N GLY A 664 -50.83 13.99 11.70
CA GLY A 664 -51.41 15.02 12.58
C GLY A 664 -52.82 14.68 13.10
N ALA A 665 -53.06 14.87 14.41
CA ALA A 665 -54.31 14.50 15.10
C ALA A 665 -55.56 15.36 14.78
N THR A 666 -55.45 16.41 13.95
CA THR A 666 -56.60 17.22 13.49
C THR A 666 -56.41 17.66 12.04
N LEU A 667 -57.21 17.09 11.14
CA LEU A 667 -57.25 17.43 9.71
C LEU A 667 -58.21 18.59 9.49
N THR A 668 -57.67 19.76 9.12
CA THR A 668 -58.48 20.86 8.58
C THR A 668 -58.94 20.52 7.15
N PRO A 669 -60.05 21.10 6.65
CA PRO A 669 -60.56 20.82 5.29
C PRO A 669 -59.51 21.05 4.19
N ASP A 670 -58.69 22.09 4.33
CA ASP A 670 -57.60 22.39 3.39
C ASP A 670 -56.47 21.35 3.45
N ARG A 671 -56.16 20.81 4.64
CA ARG A 671 -55.19 19.73 4.79
C ARG A 671 -55.68 18.44 4.17
N GLN A 672 -56.96 18.12 4.32
CA GLN A 672 -57.57 16.94 3.73
C GLN A 672 -57.53 17.00 2.19
N ALA A 673 -57.87 18.16 1.60
CA ALA A 673 -57.82 18.35 0.15
C ALA A 673 -56.40 18.17 -0.42
N ARG A 674 -55.38 18.68 0.28
CA ARG A 674 -53.97 18.50 -0.11
C ARG A 674 -53.51 17.05 0.05
N LEU A 675 -53.98 16.36 1.10
CA LEU A 675 -53.70 14.94 1.31
C LEU A 675 -54.28 14.08 0.18
N ASP A 676 -55.52 14.38 -0.23
CA ASP A 676 -56.21 13.69 -1.31
C ASP A 676 -55.49 13.92 -2.65
N GLU A 677 -55.03 15.15 -2.92
CA GLU A 677 -54.23 15.50 -4.10
C GLU A 677 -52.89 14.74 -4.16
N LEU A 678 -52.14 14.73 -3.05
CA LEU A 678 -50.88 14.00 -2.92
C LEU A 678 -51.06 12.48 -2.99
N SER A 679 -52.19 11.95 -2.49
CA SER A 679 -52.51 10.52 -2.58
C SER A 679 -52.70 10.05 -4.02
N ILE A 680 -53.19 10.94 -4.90
CA ILE A 680 -53.43 10.65 -6.33
C ILE A 680 -52.12 10.72 -7.11
N SER A 681 -51.20 11.65 -6.81
CA SER A 681 -49.90 11.75 -7.48
C SER A 681 -48.95 10.59 -7.11
N THR A 682 -48.93 10.21 -5.83
CA THR A 682 -48.09 9.12 -5.30
C THR A 682 -48.64 7.71 -5.55
N ALA A 683 -49.93 7.56 -5.92
CA ALA A 683 -50.55 6.27 -6.26
C ALA A 683 -49.84 5.50 -7.40
N THR A 684 -49.07 6.18 -8.24
CA THR A 684 -48.30 5.57 -9.34
C THR A 684 -47.02 4.86 -8.87
N LEU A 685 -46.55 5.13 -7.65
CA LEU A 685 -45.24 4.69 -7.13
C LEU A 685 -45.31 3.80 -5.89
N THR A 686 -46.46 3.71 -5.23
CA THR A 686 -46.67 2.84 -4.06
C THR A 686 -47.85 1.91 -4.30
N VAL A 687 -47.57 0.61 -4.31
CA VAL A 687 -48.59 -0.45 -4.21
C VAL A 687 -49.39 -0.23 -2.93
N ILE A 688 -50.57 0.38 -3.04
CA ILE A 688 -51.62 0.24 -2.04
C ILE A 688 -52.12 -1.18 -2.20
N GLY A 689 -51.65 -2.06 -1.33
CA GLY A 689 -52.10 -3.43 -1.34
C GLY A 689 -53.45 -3.56 -0.65
N ASP A 690 -54.44 -4.16 -1.33
CA ASP A 690 -55.79 -4.40 -0.81
C ASP A 690 -55.84 -5.46 0.30
N THR A 691 -54.70 -6.10 0.60
CA THR A 691 -54.62 -7.15 1.61
C THR A 691 -54.16 -6.59 2.96
N PRO A 692 -54.70 -7.11 4.09
CA PRO A 692 -54.31 -6.66 5.42
C PRO A 692 -52.81 -6.79 5.73
N GLY A 693 -52.09 -7.70 5.08
CA GLY A 693 -50.64 -7.84 5.22
C GLY A 693 -49.86 -6.71 4.55
N GLN A 694 -50.36 -6.20 3.42
CA GLN A 694 -49.75 -5.08 2.71
C GLN A 694 -50.02 -3.74 3.41
N GLN A 695 -51.20 -3.59 4.05
CA GLN A 695 -51.53 -2.42 4.87
C GLN A 695 -50.59 -2.26 6.07
N ILE A 696 -50.27 -3.37 6.76
CA ILE A 696 -49.31 -3.37 7.89
C ILE A 696 -47.91 -2.96 7.43
N VAL A 697 -47.47 -3.47 6.28
CA VAL A 697 -46.17 -3.09 5.69
C VAL A 697 -46.17 -1.59 5.34
N SER A 698 -47.27 -1.07 4.80
CA SER A 698 -47.40 0.35 4.47
C SER A 698 -47.44 1.26 5.70
N GLU A 699 -48.10 0.84 6.78
CA GLU A 699 -48.20 1.59 8.03
C GLU A 699 -46.86 1.67 8.75
N ALA A 700 -46.15 0.55 8.87
CA ALA A 700 -44.80 0.51 9.42
C ALA A 700 -43.78 1.24 8.54
N TYR A 701 -43.93 1.19 7.22
CA TYR A 701 -43.09 1.97 6.30
C TYR A 701 -43.32 3.48 6.47
N ARG A 702 -44.57 3.90 6.74
CA ARG A 702 -44.92 5.29 7.02
C ARG A 702 -44.32 5.79 8.33
N GLU A 703 -44.45 5.04 9.41
CA GLU A 703 -43.82 5.39 10.70
C GLU A 703 -42.30 5.47 10.56
N TYR A 704 -41.69 4.49 9.86
CA TYR A 704 -40.27 4.50 9.55
C TYR A 704 -39.83 5.75 8.77
N LEU A 705 -40.57 6.17 7.73
CA LEU A 705 -40.21 7.36 6.95
C LEU A 705 -40.30 8.66 7.77
N ILE A 706 -41.33 8.78 8.62
CA ILE A 706 -41.51 9.95 9.50
C ILE A 706 -40.37 10.05 10.51
N GLU A 707 -40.02 8.94 11.15
CA GLU A 707 -38.94 8.91 12.14
C GLU A 707 -37.57 9.09 11.48
N ARG A 708 -37.36 8.50 10.30
CA ARG A 708 -36.10 8.60 9.53
C ARG A 708 -35.71 10.03 9.19
N GLY A 709 -36.66 10.91 8.88
CA GLY A 709 -36.39 12.32 8.55
C GLY A 709 -35.81 13.14 9.71
N THR A 710 -35.93 12.64 10.94
CA THR A 710 -35.50 13.33 12.16
C THR A 710 -34.24 12.76 12.80
N VAL A 711 -33.71 11.64 12.29
CA VAL A 711 -32.71 10.83 13.00
C VAL A 711 -31.45 10.58 12.15
N ASP A 712 -30.29 10.54 12.82
CA ASP A 712 -28.95 10.33 12.24
C ASP A 712 -28.75 8.98 11.55
N ALA A 713 -27.82 8.95 10.59
CA ALA A 713 -27.48 7.78 9.77
C ALA A 713 -27.15 6.50 10.58
N ALA A 714 -26.56 6.62 11.77
CA ALA A 714 -26.23 5.48 12.62
C ALA A 714 -27.46 4.79 13.25
N LYS A 715 -28.48 5.57 13.63
CA LYS A 715 -29.73 5.08 14.24
C LYS A 715 -30.78 4.66 13.21
N ARG A 716 -30.67 5.14 11.96
CA ARG A 716 -31.57 4.73 10.85
C ARG A 716 -31.59 3.21 10.65
N ASN A 717 -30.46 2.55 10.84
CA ASN A 717 -30.35 1.10 10.69
C ASN A 717 -31.06 0.34 11.83
N GLU A 718 -31.07 0.91 13.04
CA GLU A 718 -31.78 0.37 14.21
C GLU A 718 -33.29 0.58 14.05
N LEU A 719 -33.72 1.81 13.71
CA LEU A 719 -35.10 2.15 13.36
C LEU A 719 -35.66 1.26 12.25
N ARG A 720 -34.86 1.00 11.20
CA ARG A 720 -35.26 0.09 10.12
C ARG A 720 -35.44 -1.33 10.62
N ARG A 721 -34.57 -1.78 11.53
CA ARG A 721 -34.64 -3.12 12.12
C ARG A 721 -35.88 -3.26 13.00
N ASP A 722 -36.16 -2.23 13.80
CA ASP A 722 -37.33 -2.16 14.67
C ASP A 722 -38.62 -2.15 13.84
N ALA A 723 -38.70 -1.32 12.80
CA ALA A 723 -39.84 -1.31 11.87
C ALA A 723 -40.05 -2.66 11.18
N VAL A 724 -38.97 -3.34 10.74
CA VAL A 724 -39.05 -4.68 10.15
C VAL A 724 -39.47 -5.72 11.19
N GLU A 725 -38.98 -5.63 12.42
CA GLU A 725 -39.38 -6.52 13.51
C GLU A 725 -40.85 -6.31 13.90
N ASP A 726 -41.34 -5.08 13.91
CA ASP A 726 -42.74 -4.77 14.19
C ASP A 726 -43.66 -5.28 13.08
N VAL A 727 -43.26 -5.15 11.81
CA VAL A 727 -43.95 -5.79 10.68
C VAL A 727 -43.97 -7.31 10.85
N LEU A 728 -42.83 -7.93 11.16
CA LEU A 728 -42.74 -9.38 11.35
C LEU A 728 -43.56 -9.85 12.57
N ARG A 729 -43.58 -9.08 13.65
CA ARG A 729 -44.35 -9.36 14.87
C ARG A 729 -45.85 -9.29 14.58
N ALA A 730 -46.31 -8.25 13.88
CA ALA A 730 -47.70 -8.09 13.47
C ALA A 730 -48.17 -9.19 12.50
N LEU A 731 -47.33 -9.57 11.54
CA LEU A 731 -47.63 -10.68 10.61
C LEU A 731 -47.63 -12.04 11.31
N ARG A 732 -46.75 -12.28 12.30
CA ARG A 732 -46.69 -13.52 13.09
C ARG A 732 -47.86 -13.68 14.05
N ALA A 733 -48.24 -12.61 14.78
CA ALA A 733 -49.35 -12.62 15.72
C ALA A 733 -50.70 -12.99 15.08
N ARG A 734 -50.88 -12.68 13.79
CA ARG A 734 -52.08 -13.08 13.04
C ARG A 734 -52.04 -14.49 12.48
N LYS A 735 -50.86 -15.05 12.19
CA LYS A 735 -50.73 -16.45 11.75
C LYS A 735 -51.20 -17.43 12.84
N THR A 736 -51.03 -17.05 14.11
CA THR A 736 -51.58 -17.76 15.28
C THR A 736 -53.09 -17.59 15.45
N ASN A 737 -53.68 -16.45 15.04
CA ASN A 737 -55.14 -16.23 15.10
C ASN A 737 -55.92 -16.84 13.92
N ALA A 738 -55.24 -17.25 12.84
CA ALA A 738 -55.87 -17.90 11.67
C ALA A 738 -55.91 -19.45 11.79
N GLN A 739 -55.34 -20.02 12.85
CA GLN A 739 -55.38 -21.46 13.15
C GLN A 739 -56.26 -21.80 14.38
N GLY A 740 -56.97 -20.82 14.94
CA GLY A 740 -57.87 -20.96 16.09
C GLY A 740 -59.33 -21.09 15.68
#